data_AF-A0A0S6USM2-F1
#
_entry.id   AF-A0A0S6USM2-F1
#
_cell.length_a   1.000
_cell.length_b   1.000
_cell.length_c   1.000
_cell.angle_alpha   90.00
_cell.angle_beta   90.00
_cell.angle_gamma   90.00
#
_symmetry.space_group_name_H-M   'P 1'
#
loop_
_entity.id
_entity.type
_entity.pdbx_description
1 polymer ?
#
loop_
_entity_poly.entity_id
_entity_poly.type
_entity_poly.pdbx_seq_one_letter_code
_entity_poly.pdbx_strand_id
1 'polypeptide(L)'
;MQGGILTAYNSDHGCLLLLQFANPAALAAFLDVLQVTSEADVLTPGQIVTNIAFTVEGLRQAGLSDEEVRTLPEEFVQGMERRAGLLGDVRWNHPQRWRLPASNWALGINAPDLPEGDPAPRISMSSVHAVLQLRLLLSKDAQTTADARNALMAEMNRLVEVDAGIRPLSIQWMQRQRDKRSGDMQDHFGFADGSSNPVLRECQAGAHYSNQVHLGEILCGYPNLADETAPFGNPTHRAHAMLRDGSFMALRKLRQDVELLEDVLARATRQATETAGPNAPALTRETLMAKMMGRWPTGHPQAGQPLTPTPPPDKGYNDFNYDADPQAQSCPFHAHIRRANPRVSITKADAGARPPRIVRRGMSYGPPVDPQAAKSGEQPERGLVFMAYNASLGEQFEVVQSWLAGGNSAGSSSGVSDPFLGLAEPGRLRHFRFEHGGQTIRVALDGSDRLHDEPRPFVRLEWGAYFFAPSKKALADLQQWAASQGYKPAVTWCADQGEKEIARLRLIERQHGEAAAMAAWKTALEDPDSASHFVNASIWAAIRERHGGALRTPFGVLVADRDLVYKVFADSDTKLTITGYLPRMLRSFGILYLGRDAGQPDQVYEQESTACNAAIMALDQPAAFELARAVTQKVLGFMVKQTIDYAASDGEASWELTVDVHELVDPLLAAFCEAWFGLSEDGGHFRRVGYRWDWTPGEPPGYPGHFLSPSRYIFQPHPNATVEAIGAAHGDAARRAMENFLTQFGPTNAPVTKAVYNSPRGTGDIPFVARTVAGAMMGFIPTVDGNLRRILNEWLREGTLWALRARHAGTKAKNYMDALNRLRDDFIPAMQLRAVPELIWRTAVVSQTIGGVEVRPGDVIVAGAVSATQQSLAEGRQDIYHAFGGNRRVAGHPTHSCPGADPALAVMLGFFSALVETELPLRTGPIPMSLTMDGRVPAPSPPPS
;
A
#
# COMPACT_ATOMS: atom_id res chain seq x y z
N MET A 1 -29.73 -8.86 0.43
CA MET A 1 -28.40 -8.80 -0.24
C MET A 1 -28.42 -7.74 -1.32
N GLN A 2 -27.24 -7.28 -1.76
CA GLN A 2 -27.13 -6.37 -2.90
C GLN A 2 -27.56 -7.06 -4.21
N GLY A 3 -28.30 -6.33 -5.06
CA GLY A 3 -28.71 -6.75 -6.40
C GLY A 3 -27.53 -6.84 -7.35
N GLY A 4 -27.71 -7.46 -8.52
CA GLY A 4 -26.63 -7.57 -9.50
C GLY A 4 -25.69 -8.75 -9.23
N ILE A 5 -25.71 -9.32 -8.02
CA ILE A 5 -24.88 -10.45 -7.63
C ILE A 5 -25.49 -11.74 -8.18
N LEU A 6 -26.72 -12.09 -7.78
CA LEU A 6 -27.39 -13.29 -8.28
C LEU A 6 -27.99 -13.06 -9.66
N THR A 7 -28.65 -11.91 -9.84
CA THR A 7 -29.34 -11.54 -11.08
C THR A 7 -28.60 -10.44 -11.79
N ALA A 8 -28.22 -10.63 -13.05
CA ALA A 8 -27.54 -9.59 -13.81
C ALA A 8 -28.49 -8.43 -14.16
N TYR A 9 -28.00 -7.19 -14.04
CA TYR A 9 -28.74 -6.02 -14.52
C TYR A 9 -28.75 -5.92 -16.04
N ASN A 10 -29.89 -5.48 -16.58
CA ASN A 10 -30.05 -5.13 -17.98
C ASN A 10 -29.70 -3.65 -18.22
N SER A 11 -28.41 -3.33 -18.19
CA SER A 11 -27.87 -1.96 -18.31
C SER A 11 -26.99 -1.79 -19.55
N ASP A 12 -26.94 -0.58 -20.12
CA ASP A 12 -26.09 -0.27 -21.27
C ASP A 12 -24.83 0.54 -20.91
N HIS A 13 -24.94 1.45 -19.95
CA HIS A 13 -23.87 2.30 -19.44
C HIS A 13 -23.65 2.05 -17.95
N GLY A 14 -22.45 2.35 -17.49
CA GLY A 14 -22.14 2.36 -16.07
C GLY A 14 -20.82 3.04 -15.77
N CYS A 15 -20.49 3.11 -14.49
CA CYS A 15 -19.19 3.55 -14.02
C CYS A 15 -18.78 2.78 -12.76
N LEU A 16 -17.47 2.75 -12.56
CA LEU A 16 -16.87 2.47 -11.26
C LEU A 16 -16.26 3.75 -10.71
N LEU A 17 -16.56 4.06 -9.45
CA LEU A 17 -15.91 5.11 -8.69
C LEU A 17 -15.09 4.48 -7.56
N LEU A 18 -13.79 4.71 -7.58
CA LEU A 18 -12.89 4.34 -6.49
C LEU A 18 -12.91 5.43 -5.42
N LEU A 19 -13.14 5.04 -4.17
CA LEU A 19 -13.32 5.93 -3.03
C LEU A 19 -12.27 5.66 -1.95
N GLN A 20 -11.82 6.73 -1.32
CA GLN A 20 -11.14 6.74 -0.03
C GLN A 20 -11.98 7.51 0.98
N PHE A 21 -11.90 7.14 2.26
CA PHE A 21 -12.50 7.89 3.36
C PHE A 21 -11.39 8.35 4.30
N ALA A 22 -11.38 9.64 4.65
CA ALA A 22 -10.36 10.24 5.49
C ALA A 22 -10.41 9.78 6.96
N ASN A 23 -11.60 9.39 7.43
CA ASN A 23 -11.86 8.95 8.80
C ASN A 23 -13.15 8.10 8.84
N PRO A 24 -13.45 7.42 9.97
CA PRO A 24 -14.65 6.61 10.10
C PRO A 24 -15.95 7.42 9.97
N ALA A 25 -15.98 8.67 10.45
CA ALA A 25 -17.15 9.53 10.33
C ALA A 25 -17.54 9.80 8.85
N ALA A 26 -16.57 10.03 7.97
CA ALA A 26 -16.82 10.23 6.53
C ALA A 26 -17.41 8.98 5.87
N LEU A 27 -16.93 7.78 6.25
CA LEU A 27 -17.52 6.53 5.79
C LEU A 27 -18.96 6.35 6.32
N ALA A 28 -19.19 6.68 7.60
CA ALA A 28 -20.52 6.60 8.19
C ALA A 28 -21.51 7.54 7.49
N ALA A 29 -21.11 8.78 7.23
CA ALA A 29 -21.91 9.77 6.50
C ALA A 29 -22.23 9.31 5.07
N PHE A 30 -21.24 8.75 4.37
CA PHE A 30 -21.45 8.19 3.04
C PHE A 30 -22.45 7.03 3.06
N LEU A 31 -22.31 6.09 4.00
CA LEU A 31 -23.20 4.94 4.12
C LEU A 31 -24.62 5.31 4.58
N ASP A 32 -24.78 6.41 5.31
CA ASP A 32 -26.09 6.92 5.74
C ASP A 32 -26.95 7.37 4.55
N VAL A 33 -26.32 8.00 3.55
CA VAL A 33 -27.02 8.50 2.34
C VAL A 33 -27.04 7.50 1.17
N LEU A 34 -26.24 6.43 1.25
CA LEU A 34 -26.14 5.42 0.20
C LEU A 34 -27.35 4.49 0.21
N GLN A 35 -28.05 4.44 -0.92
CA GLN A 35 -29.13 3.47 -1.16
C GLN A 35 -28.67 2.43 -2.18
N VAL A 36 -28.26 1.26 -1.70
CA VAL A 36 -27.90 0.14 -2.58
C VAL A 36 -29.15 -0.55 -3.12
N THR A 37 -29.10 -0.93 -4.39
CA THR A 37 -30.12 -1.76 -5.03
C THR A 37 -30.05 -3.17 -4.46
N SER A 38 -31.21 -3.76 -4.15
CA SER A 38 -31.39 -5.10 -3.60
C SER A 38 -31.82 -6.09 -4.69
N GLU A 39 -31.50 -7.39 -4.52
CA GLU A 39 -32.07 -8.46 -5.36
C GLU A 39 -33.60 -8.52 -5.31
N ALA A 40 -34.22 -7.98 -4.26
CA ALA A 40 -35.67 -7.97 -4.11
C ALA A 40 -36.35 -6.74 -4.73
N ASP A 41 -35.59 -5.74 -5.18
CA ASP A 41 -36.17 -4.49 -5.70
C ASP A 41 -36.80 -4.70 -7.08
N VAL A 42 -37.94 -4.06 -7.31
CA VAL A 42 -38.58 -4.02 -8.63
C VAL A 42 -37.95 -2.89 -9.43
N LEU A 43 -37.20 -3.26 -10.48
CA LEU A 43 -36.40 -2.31 -11.27
C LEU A 43 -37.20 -1.71 -12.43
N THR A 44 -37.05 -0.41 -12.65
CA THR A 44 -37.68 0.29 -13.78
C THR A 44 -36.68 0.67 -14.88
N PRO A 45 -37.05 0.63 -16.17
CA PRO A 45 -36.21 1.11 -17.27
C PRO A 45 -35.67 2.54 -17.02
N GLY A 46 -34.42 2.80 -17.38
CA GLY A 46 -33.78 4.12 -17.18
C GLY A 46 -33.38 4.46 -15.73
N GLN A 47 -33.63 3.58 -14.77
CA GLN A 47 -33.20 3.75 -13.38
C GLN A 47 -31.69 3.56 -13.24
N ILE A 48 -31.06 4.32 -12.34
CA ILE A 48 -29.69 4.04 -11.87
C ILE A 48 -29.76 2.97 -10.77
N VAL A 49 -29.02 1.88 -10.96
CA VAL A 49 -28.80 0.87 -9.92
C VAL A 49 -27.42 1.03 -9.32
N THR A 50 -27.33 0.84 -8.01
CA THR A 50 -26.16 1.20 -7.20
C THR A 50 -25.73 0.02 -6.34
N ASN A 51 -24.44 -0.28 -6.38
CA ASN A 51 -23.79 -1.30 -5.55
C ASN A 51 -22.49 -0.76 -4.97
N ILE A 52 -22.04 -1.33 -3.85
CA ILE A 52 -20.75 -1.00 -3.24
C ILE A 52 -20.03 -2.26 -2.77
N ALA A 53 -18.71 -2.25 -2.89
CA ALA A 53 -17.84 -3.27 -2.30
C ALA A 53 -16.61 -2.62 -1.66
N PHE A 54 -16.08 -3.25 -0.61
CA PHE A 54 -15.00 -2.72 0.23
C PHE A 54 -13.72 -3.53 0.06
N THR A 55 -12.59 -2.85 0.03
CA THR A 55 -11.29 -3.50 0.26
C THR A 55 -11.12 -3.80 1.75
N VAL A 56 -10.09 -4.56 2.10
CA VAL A 56 -9.76 -4.80 3.51
C VAL A 56 -9.46 -3.49 4.27
N GLU A 57 -8.82 -2.52 3.61
CA GLU A 57 -8.53 -1.21 4.20
C GLU A 57 -9.81 -0.38 4.41
N GLY A 58 -10.79 -0.50 3.50
CA GLY A 58 -12.11 0.10 3.74
C GLY A 58 -12.85 -0.50 4.93
N LEU A 59 -12.65 -1.80 5.22
CA LEU A 59 -13.22 -2.43 6.42
C LEU A 59 -12.50 -1.99 7.69
N ARG A 60 -11.17 -1.79 7.66
CA ARG A 60 -10.46 -1.14 8.79
C ARG A 60 -11.01 0.24 9.07
N GLN A 61 -11.25 1.01 8.01
CA GLN A 61 -11.84 2.34 8.11
C GLN A 61 -13.25 2.34 8.72
N ALA A 62 -13.99 1.23 8.57
CA ALA A 62 -15.27 0.99 9.23
C ALA A 62 -15.16 0.56 10.69
N GLY A 63 -13.96 0.30 11.19
CA GLY A 63 -13.69 -0.06 12.59
C GLY A 63 -13.42 -1.54 12.84
N LEU A 64 -13.04 -2.32 11.82
CA LEU A 64 -12.44 -3.64 12.07
C LEU A 64 -11.01 -3.48 12.59
N SER A 65 -10.69 -4.23 13.65
CA SER A 65 -9.33 -4.32 14.18
C SER A 65 -8.45 -5.24 13.33
N ASP A 66 -7.12 -5.12 13.47
CA ASP A 66 -6.18 -6.00 12.77
C ASP A 66 -6.31 -7.48 13.18
N GLU A 67 -6.69 -7.75 14.43
CA GLU A 67 -6.99 -9.12 14.89
C GLU A 67 -8.19 -9.70 14.13
N GLU A 68 -9.28 -8.94 14.03
CA GLU A 68 -10.47 -9.35 13.30
C GLU A 68 -10.18 -9.55 11.81
N VAL A 69 -9.40 -8.66 11.21
CA VAL A 69 -9.02 -8.80 9.80
C VAL A 69 -8.18 -10.04 9.56
N ARG A 70 -7.27 -10.41 10.48
CA ARG A 70 -6.50 -11.67 10.36
C ARG A 70 -7.37 -12.92 10.39
N THR A 71 -8.62 -12.83 10.85
CA THR A 71 -9.58 -13.95 10.81
C THR A 71 -10.37 -14.06 9.50
N LEU A 72 -10.25 -13.07 8.60
CA LEU A 72 -10.88 -13.10 7.27
C LEU A 72 -10.06 -13.99 6.31
N PRO A 73 -10.63 -14.40 5.17
CA PRO A 73 -9.91 -15.18 4.16
C PRO A 73 -8.57 -14.53 3.75
N GLU A 74 -7.50 -15.31 3.78
CA GLU A 74 -6.12 -14.83 3.59
C GLU A 74 -5.94 -14.13 2.24
N GLU A 75 -6.59 -14.62 1.19
CA GLU A 75 -6.54 -14.10 -0.18
C GLU A 75 -7.12 -12.69 -0.24
N PHE A 76 -8.23 -12.46 0.47
CA PHE A 76 -8.85 -11.14 0.56
C PHE A 76 -7.98 -10.17 1.37
N VAL A 77 -7.36 -10.64 2.46
CA VAL A 77 -6.46 -9.84 3.30
C VAL A 77 -5.16 -9.49 2.56
N GLN A 78 -4.59 -10.43 1.81
CA GLN A 78 -3.36 -10.21 1.02
C GLN A 78 -3.59 -9.29 -0.18
N GLY A 79 -4.79 -9.36 -0.79
CA GLY A 79 -5.13 -8.61 -1.99
C GLY A 79 -4.50 -9.19 -3.27
N MET A 80 -5.03 -8.80 -4.42
CA MET A 80 -4.69 -9.40 -5.71
C MET A 80 -3.21 -9.25 -6.09
N GLU A 81 -2.59 -8.12 -5.75
CA GLU A 81 -1.18 -7.81 -6.06
C GLU A 81 -0.23 -8.85 -5.45
N ARG A 82 -0.35 -9.15 -4.15
CA ARG A 82 0.48 -10.16 -3.49
C ARG A 82 0.20 -11.59 -3.97
N ARG A 83 -0.99 -11.82 -4.55
CA ARG A 83 -1.43 -13.11 -5.10
C ARG A 83 -1.03 -13.33 -6.55
N ALA A 84 -0.36 -12.37 -7.20
CA ALA A 84 -0.06 -12.40 -8.63
C ALA A 84 0.61 -13.71 -9.11
N GLY A 85 1.55 -14.25 -8.32
CA GLY A 85 2.21 -15.52 -8.63
C GLY A 85 1.25 -16.71 -8.72
N LEU A 86 0.20 -16.74 -7.89
CA LEU A 86 -0.82 -17.80 -7.87
C LEU A 86 -1.86 -17.63 -8.97
N LEU A 87 -2.12 -16.38 -9.38
CA LEU A 87 -2.99 -16.05 -10.51
C LEU A 87 -2.33 -16.34 -11.87
N GLY A 88 -1.01 -16.48 -11.90
CA GLY A 88 -0.24 -16.50 -13.14
C GLY A 88 -0.09 -15.11 -13.78
N ASP A 89 -0.22 -14.06 -12.97
CA ASP A 89 0.00 -12.67 -13.36
C ASP A 89 1.50 -12.39 -13.38
N VAL A 90 2.14 -12.84 -14.46
CA VAL A 90 3.58 -12.69 -14.71
C VAL A 90 3.82 -11.77 -15.91
N ARG A 91 5.07 -11.32 -16.09
CA ARG A 91 5.50 -10.53 -17.27
C ARG A 91 4.61 -9.28 -17.42
N TRP A 92 3.95 -9.09 -18.57
CA TRP A 92 3.05 -7.96 -18.82
C TRP A 92 1.87 -7.83 -17.85
N ASN A 93 1.49 -8.92 -17.18
CA ASN A 93 0.42 -8.90 -16.19
C ASN A 93 0.96 -8.78 -14.76
N HIS A 94 2.29 -8.74 -14.55
CA HIS A 94 2.87 -8.62 -13.22
C HIS A 94 2.51 -7.26 -12.58
N PRO A 95 2.22 -7.19 -11.26
CA PRO A 95 1.84 -5.94 -10.59
C PRO A 95 2.83 -4.79 -10.76
N GLN A 96 4.13 -5.08 -10.85
CA GLN A 96 5.15 -4.06 -11.14
C GLN A 96 4.99 -3.41 -12.53
N ARG A 97 4.16 -3.96 -13.42
CA ARG A 97 3.84 -3.39 -14.73
C ARG A 97 2.39 -2.91 -14.84
N TRP A 98 1.63 -2.98 -13.75
CA TRP A 98 0.27 -2.43 -13.73
C TRP A 98 0.33 -0.92 -13.91
N ARG A 99 -0.53 -0.42 -14.79
CA ARG A 99 -0.65 1.02 -15.06
C ARG A 99 -1.42 1.75 -13.97
N LEU A 100 -2.18 1.00 -13.16
CA LEU A 100 -3.03 1.48 -12.07
C LEU A 100 -4.11 2.49 -12.53
N PRO A 101 -5.18 2.70 -11.75
CA PRO A 101 -6.16 3.73 -12.05
C PRO A 101 -5.51 5.12 -12.04
N ALA A 102 -5.94 6.03 -12.91
CA ALA A 102 -5.47 7.41 -12.86
C ALA A 102 -6.33 8.28 -11.94
N SER A 103 -5.70 9.26 -11.29
CA SER A 103 -6.38 10.32 -10.56
C SER A 103 -7.09 11.24 -11.56
N ASN A 104 -8.33 10.91 -11.90
CA ASN A 104 -9.07 11.53 -13.00
C ASN A 104 -10.47 12.05 -12.59
N TRP A 105 -10.84 11.98 -11.30
CA TRP A 105 -12.12 12.47 -10.81
C TRP A 105 -12.41 13.92 -11.22
N ALA A 106 -11.41 14.79 -11.13
CA ALA A 106 -11.53 16.21 -11.48
C ALA A 106 -11.90 16.49 -12.94
N LEU A 107 -11.73 15.50 -13.84
CA LEU A 107 -12.12 15.60 -15.25
C LEU A 107 -13.63 15.34 -15.46
N GLY A 108 -14.33 14.82 -14.45
CA GLY A 108 -15.77 14.56 -14.47
C GLY A 108 -16.21 13.66 -15.62
N ILE A 109 -17.28 14.06 -16.32
CA ILE A 109 -17.85 13.31 -17.45
C ILE A 109 -16.87 13.08 -18.62
N ASN A 110 -15.84 13.92 -18.71
CA ASN A 110 -14.84 13.91 -19.76
C ASN A 110 -13.59 13.09 -19.40
N ALA A 111 -13.57 12.44 -18.23
CA ALA A 111 -12.47 11.57 -17.83
C ALA A 111 -12.22 10.51 -18.92
N PRO A 112 -11.04 10.51 -19.58
CA PRO A 112 -10.74 9.59 -20.67
C PRO A 112 -10.15 8.27 -20.14
N ASP A 113 -10.14 7.26 -20.99
CA ASP A 113 -9.22 6.14 -20.84
C ASP A 113 -7.84 6.60 -21.34
N LEU A 114 -6.92 6.85 -20.40
CA LEU A 114 -5.60 7.42 -20.70
C LEU A 114 -4.69 6.39 -21.39
N PRO A 115 -3.83 6.78 -22.33
CA PRO A 115 -2.83 5.91 -22.97
C PRO A 115 -1.64 5.61 -22.03
N GLU A 116 -0.81 4.62 -22.39
CA GLU A 116 0.27 4.11 -21.53
C GLU A 116 1.30 5.15 -21.12
N GLY A 117 1.71 6.02 -22.04
CA GLY A 117 2.67 7.09 -21.78
C GLY A 117 2.10 8.33 -21.07
N ASP A 118 0.82 8.32 -20.68
CA ASP A 118 0.19 9.49 -20.09
C ASP A 118 0.75 9.79 -18.68
N PRO A 119 1.17 11.03 -18.37
CA PRO A 119 1.85 11.37 -17.13
C PRO A 119 0.92 11.56 -15.91
N ALA A 120 -0.40 11.38 -16.06
CA ALA A 120 -1.32 11.67 -14.95
C ALA A 120 -1.00 10.80 -13.71
N PRO A 121 -1.11 11.35 -12.49
CA PRO A 121 -0.85 10.60 -11.27
C PRO A 121 -1.68 9.31 -11.18
N ARG A 122 -1.05 8.22 -10.77
CA ARG A 122 -1.70 6.91 -10.61
C ARG A 122 -2.07 6.64 -9.15
N ILE A 123 -3.17 5.94 -8.96
CA ILE A 123 -3.75 5.60 -7.66
C ILE A 123 -3.29 4.19 -7.28
N SER A 124 -2.59 4.05 -6.15
CA SER A 124 -2.30 2.72 -5.60
C SER A 124 -3.59 2.06 -5.12
N MET A 125 -3.76 0.77 -5.42
CA MET A 125 -4.94 0.03 -4.95
C MET A 125 -5.02 -0.08 -3.43
N SER A 126 -3.89 0.04 -2.71
CA SER A 126 -3.85 0.12 -1.24
C SER A 126 -4.59 1.34 -0.67
N SER A 127 -4.68 2.43 -1.44
CA SER A 127 -5.39 3.65 -1.01
C SER A 127 -6.91 3.60 -1.23
N VAL A 128 -7.41 2.59 -1.95
CA VAL A 128 -8.83 2.44 -2.26
C VAL A 128 -9.51 1.72 -1.11
N HIS A 129 -10.52 2.37 -0.51
CA HIS A 129 -11.33 1.79 0.57
C HIS A 129 -12.58 1.09 0.04
N ALA A 130 -13.21 1.67 -0.99
CA ALA A 130 -14.40 1.12 -1.60
C ALA A 130 -14.45 1.36 -3.11
N VAL A 131 -15.20 0.51 -3.80
CA VAL A 131 -15.64 0.72 -5.18
C VAL A 131 -17.16 0.84 -5.20
N LEU A 132 -17.63 2.00 -5.66
CA LEU A 132 -19.03 2.27 -5.93
C LEU A 132 -19.31 1.95 -7.40
N GLN A 133 -20.29 1.10 -7.67
CA GLN A 133 -20.71 0.70 -9.01
C GLN A 133 -22.07 1.31 -9.28
N LEU A 134 -22.18 2.10 -10.34
CA LEU A 134 -23.45 2.62 -10.83
C LEU A 134 -23.68 2.10 -12.24
N ARG A 135 -24.89 1.65 -12.53
CA ARG A 135 -25.29 1.28 -13.88
C ARG A 135 -26.62 1.91 -14.22
N LEU A 136 -26.73 2.37 -15.46
CA LEU A 136 -27.97 2.92 -15.99
C LEU A 136 -28.72 1.80 -16.72
N LEU A 137 -29.92 1.47 -16.23
CA LEU A 137 -30.76 0.44 -16.84
C LEU A 137 -31.24 0.88 -18.21
N LEU A 138 -31.32 -0.08 -19.14
CA LEU A 138 -31.80 0.17 -20.49
C LEU A 138 -33.17 0.84 -20.47
N SER A 139 -33.26 1.97 -21.18
CA SER A 139 -34.45 2.78 -21.38
C SER A 139 -35.04 2.53 -22.79
N LYS A 140 -36.31 2.87 -23.01
CA LYS A 140 -36.92 2.84 -24.35
C LYS A 140 -36.43 3.99 -25.23
N ASP A 141 -36.07 5.11 -24.62
CA ASP A 141 -35.51 6.27 -25.30
C ASP A 141 -34.01 6.09 -25.48
N ALA A 142 -33.52 6.36 -26.70
CA ALA A 142 -32.10 6.31 -27.00
C ALA A 142 -31.38 7.42 -26.23
N GLN A 143 -30.54 7.04 -25.27
CA GLN A 143 -29.69 7.97 -24.53
C GLN A 143 -28.32 8.08 -25.19
N THR A 144 -27.80 9.31 -25.29
CA THR A 144 -26.41 9.49 -25.69
C THR A 144 -25.47 9.09 -24.55
N THR A 145 -24.24 8.73 -24.87
CA THR A 145 -23.23 8.44 -23.85
C THR A 145 -22.98 9.65 -22.94
N ALA A 146 -23.08 10.87 -23.46
CA ALA A 146 -22.94 12.08 -22.65
C ALA A 146 -24.08 12.22 -21.62
N ASP A 147 -25.34 11.97 -22.02
CA ASP A 147 -26.48 12.03 -21.11
C ASP A 147 -26.40 10.97 -20.01
N ALA A 148 -26.00 9.75 -20.38
CA ALA A 148 -25.80 8.67 -19.42
C ALA A 148 -24.69 9.01 -18.40
N ARG A 149 -23.55 9.54 -18.88
CA ARG A 149 -22.46 9.98 -17.99
C ARG A 149 -22.88 11.13 -17.09
N ASN A 150 -23.65 12.11 -17.59
CA ASN A 150 -24.18 13.21 -16.79
C ASN A 150 -25.06 12.71 -15.64
N ALA A 151 -25.98 11.80 -15.91
CA ALA A 151 -26.86 11.23 -14.89
C ALA A 151 -26.08 10.46 -13.81
N LEU A 152 -25.13 9.62 -14.23
CA LEU A 152 -24.26 8.87 -13.32
C LEU A 152 -23.36 9.81 -12.49
N MET A 153 -22.81 10.85 -13.11
CA MET A 153 -21.97 11.85 -12.44
C MET A 153 -22.74 12.64 -11.39
N ALA A 154 -23.98 13.03 -11.69
CA ALA A 154 -24.84 13.73 -10.73
C ALA A 154 -25.11 12.88 -9.48
N GLU A 155 -25.37 11.58 -9.65
CA GLU A 155 -25.56 10.68 -8.50
C GLU A 155 -24.27 10.46 -7.72
N MET A 156 -23.11 10.33 -8.40
CA MET A 156 -21.82 10.26 -7.71
C MET A 156 -21.53 11.52 -6.89
N ASN A 157 -21.74 12.72 -7.46
CA ASN A 157 -21.58 13.99 -6.74
C ASN A 157 -22.47 14.06 -5.50
N ARG A 158 -23.76 13.73 -5.64
CA ARG A 158 -24.72 13.69 -4.53
C ARG A 158 -24.22 12.83 -3.35
N LEU A 159 -23.55 11.71 -3.66
CA LEU A 159 -23.05 10.79 -2.64
C LEU A 159 -21.74 11.25 -2.00
N VAL A 160 -20.82 11.87 -2.74
CA VAL A 160 -19.49 12.26 -2.22
C VAL A 160 -19.47 13.64 -1.56
N GLU A 161 -20.41 14.53 -1.90
CA GLU A 161 -20.45 15.91 -1.38
C GLU A 161 -21.00 16.01 0.05
N VAL A 162 -21.47 14.90 0.65
CA VAL A 162 -22.09 14.89 1.99
C VAL A 162 -21.11 15.08 3.14
N ASP A 163 -19.82 14.77 2.93
CA ASP A 163 -18.75 14.97 3.91
C ASP A 163 -17.41 15.20 3.19
N ALA A 164 -16.65 16.21 3.60
CA ALA A 164 -15.37 16.57 2.97
C ALA A 164 -14.27 15.49 3.12
N GLY A 165 -14.46 14.54 4.04
CA GLY A 165 -13.61 13.37 4.22
C GLY A 165 -13.87 12.26 3.21
N ILE A 166 -14.92 12.35 2.38
CA ILE A 166 -15.15 11.40 1.27
C ILE A 166 -14.32 11.85 0.07
N ARG A 167 -13.37 11.02 -0.33
CA ARG A 167 -12.37 11.33 -1.35
C ARG A 167 -12.59 10.46 -2.58
N PRO A 168 -13.24 10.97 -3.64
CA PRO A 168 -13.28 10.28 -4.92
C PRO A 168 -11.90 10.31 -5.58
N LEU A 169 -11.39 9.13 -5.96
CA LEU A 169 -10.05 8.95 -6.49
C LEU A 169 -10.04 8.85 -8.02
N SER A 170 -10.83 7.92 -8.56
CA SER A 170 -10.80 7.57 -9.98
C SER A 170 -12.17 7.14 -10.47
N ILE A 171 -12.51 7.57 -11.69
CA ILE A 171 -13.71 7.18 -12.43
C ILE A 171 -13.30 6.30 -13.60
N GLN A 172 -13.91 5.12 -13.70
CA GLN A 172 -13.87 4.28 -14.89
C GLN A 172 -15.24 4.23 -15.55
N TRP A 173 -15.38 4.89 -16.70
CA TRP A 173 -16.58 4.77 -17.52
C TRP A 173 -16.65 3.40 -18.21
N MET A 174 -17.86 2.83 -18.28
CA MET A 174 -18.14 1.54 -18.91
C MET A 174 -19.35 1.66 -19.83
N GLN A 175 -19.32 0.91 -20.92
CA GLN A 175 -20.39 0.87 -21.91
C GLN A 175 -20.42 -0.50 -22.58
N ARG A 176 -21.61 -1.10 -22.68
CA ARG A 176 -21.81 -2.31 -23.47
C ARG A 176 -21.67 -2.01 -24.96
N GLN A 177 -20.93 -2.85 -25.66
CA GLN A 177 -20.83 -2.77 -27.11
C GLN A 177 -21.95 -3.59 -27.76
N ARG A 178 -22.32 -3.21 -28.97
CA ARG A 178 -23.31 -3.92 -29.78
C ARG A 178 -22.78 -4.14 -31.18
N ASP A 179 -23.10 -5.30 -31.75
CA ASP A 179 -22.88 -5.52 -33.17
C ASP A 179 -23.78 -4.59 -33.98
N LYS A 180 -23.21 -3.91 -34.99
CA LYS A 180 -23.95 -2.94 -35.81
C LYS A 180 -25.01 -3.60 -36.69
N ARG A 181 -24.87 -4.90 -37.02
CA ARG A 181 -25.77 -5.62 -37.94
C ARG A 181 -26.90 -6.32 -37.19
N SER A 182 -26.58 -7.07 -36.13
CA SER A 182 -27.57 -7.82 -35.36
C SER A 182 -28.14 -7.06 -34.16
N GLY A 183 -27.44 -6.04 -33.64
CA GLY A 183 -27.81 -5.32 -32.42
C GLY A 183 -27.49 -6.09 -31.12
N ASP A 184 -26.94 -7.30 -31.25
CA ASP A 184 -26.57 -8.16 -30.12
C ASP A 184 -25.43 -7.55 -29.32
N MET A 185 -25.43 -7.79 -28.01
CA MET A 185 -24.35 -7.35 -27.14
C MET A 185 -23.08 -8.17 -27.38
N GLN A 186 -21.94 -7.49 -27.44
CA GLN A 186 -20.65 -8.12 -27.66
C GLN A 186 -19.53 -7.48 -26.83
N ASP A 187 -18.40 -8.18 -26.71
CA ASP A 187 -17.14 -7.60 -26.27
C ASP A 187 -16.36 -6.97 -27.45
N HIS A 188 -15.16 -6.45 -27.20
CA HIS A 188 -14.34 -5.84 -28.26
C HIS A 188 -13.75 -6.83 -29.26
N PHE A 189 -13.69 -8.12 -28.91
CA PHE A 189 -13.28 -9.18 -29.84
C PHE A 189 -14.46 -9.71 -30.68
N GLY A 190 -15.70 -9.32 -30.40
CA GLY A 190 -16.88 -9.74 -31.18
C GLY A 190 -17.51 -11.03 -30.68
N PHE A 191 -17.50 -11.28 -29.37
CA PHE A 191 -18.22 -12.41 -28.77
C PHE A 191 -19.36 -11.95 -27.86
N ALA A 192 -20.46 -12.69 -27.88
CA ALA A 192 -21.56 -12.50 -26.94
C ALA A 192 -21.13 -12.90 -25.52
N ASP A 193 -21.15 -11.93 -24.60
CA ASP A 193 -20.74 -12.15 -23.21
C ASP A 193 -21.94 -12.40 -22.27
N GLY A 194 -21.68 -13.01 -21.11
CA GLY A 194 -22.66 -13.26 -20.05
C GLY A 194 -23.55 -14.49 -20.24
N SER A 195 -23.32 -15.29 -21.28
CA SER A 195 -24.18 -16.42 -21.68
C SER A 195 -24.10 -17.67 -20.80
N SER A 196 -23.05 -17.81 -19.98
CA SER A 196 -22.81 -19.00 -19.15
C SER A 196 -22.49 -18.63 -17.71
N ASN A 197 -23.53 -18.37 -16.92
CA ASN A 197 -23.44 -18.15 -15.47
C ASN A 197 -24.08 -19.35 -14.73
N PRO A 198 -23.65 -19.68 -13.49
CA PRO A 198 -24.31 -20.70 -12.68
C PRO A 198 -25.77 -20.34 -12.41
N VAL A 199 -26.60 -21.37 -12.19
CA VAL A 199 -28.00 -21.23 -11.80
C VAL A 199 -28.21 -21.77 -10.39
N LEU A 200 -29.18 -21.21 -9.66
CA LEU A 200 -29.50 -21.66 -8.30
C LEU A 200 -30.65 -22.67 -8.26
N ARG A 201 -31.62 -22.52 -9.16
CA ARG A 201 -32.84 -23.33 -9.17
C ARG A 201 -32.69 -24.50 -10.14
N GLU A 202 -33.10 -25.68 -9.70
CA GLU A 202 -33.10 -26.89 -10.52
C GLU A 202 -33.94 -26.74 -11.79
N CYS A 203 -35.04 -25.95 -11.75
CA CYS A 203 -35.86 -25.68 -12.93
C CYS A 203 -35.13 -24.88 -14.04
N GLN A 204 -34.01 -24.23 -13.71
CA GLN A 204 -33.15 -23.51 -14.65
C GLN A 204 -31.92 -24.33 -15.07
N ALA A 205 -31.72 -25.52 -14.46
CA ALA A 205 -30.60 -26.39 -14.75
C ALA A 205 -30.74 -27.05 -16.13
N GLY A 206 -29.60 -27.26 -16.78
CA GLY A 206 -29.53 -28.02 -18.03
C GLY A 206 -29.75 -29.52 -17.79
N ALA A 207 -30.31 -30.23 -18.76
CA ALA A 207 -30.50 -31.68 -18.68
C ALA A 207 -29.17 -32.44 -18.86
N HIS A 208 -28.26 -31.91 -19.66
CA HIS A 208 -26.96 -32.52 -19.97
C HIS A 208 -25.84 -31.95 -19.12
N TYR A 209 -25.91 -30.65 -18.83
CA TYR A 209 -25.02 -30.01 -17.86
C TYR A 209 -25.86 -29.14 -16.93
N SER A 210 -26.11 -29.66 -15.72
CA SER A 210 -26.97 -29.02 -14.71
C SER A 210 -26.60 -27.55 -14.53
N ASN A 211 -25.30 -27.24 -14.45
CA ASN A 211 -24.79 -25.90 -14.20
C ASN A 211 -25.30 -25.28 -12.87
N GLN A 212 -26.09 -26.03 -12.09
CA GLN A 212 -26.64 -25.64 -10.81
C GLN A 212 -25.54 -25.60 -9.75
N VAL A 213 -25.67 -24.64 -8.83
CA VAL A 213 -24.73 -24.46 -7.72
C VAL A 213 -25.47 -24.24 -6.41
N HIS A 214 -24.82 -24.57 -5.31
CA HIS A 214 -25.31 -24.20 -3.97
C HIS A 214 -25.20 -22.69 -3.78
N LEU A 215 -26.04 -22.12 -2.90
CA LEU A 215 -25.98 -20.70 -2.60
C LEU A 215 -24.62 -20.28 -2.03
N GLY A 216 -23.99 -21.14 -1.23
CA GLY A 216 -22.63 -20.97 -0.69
C GLY A 216 -21.51 -20.97 -1.72
N GLU A 217 -21.81 -21.17 -3.00
CA GLU A 217 -20.87 -20.97 -4.09
C GLU A 217 -20.75 -19.49 -4.47
N ILE A 218 -21.80 -18.71 -4.20
CA ILE A 218 -21.89 -17.30 -4.58
C ILE A 218 -21.88 -16.41 -3.34
N LEU A 219 -22.57 -16.81 -2.26
CA LEU A 219 -22.72 -16.01 -1.05
C LEU A 219 -22.03 -16.63 0.15
N CYS A 220 -21.39 -15.78 0.95
CA CYS A 220 -20.78 -16.19 2.20
C CYS A 220 -21.86 -16.46 3.26
N GLY A 221 -21.54 -17.33 4.23
CA GLY A 221 -22.46 -17.71 5.31
C GLY A 221 -23.48 -18.80 4.94
N TYR A 222 -23.27 -19.51 3.82
CA TYR A 222 -24.09 -20.63 3.37
C TYR A 222 -23.25 -21.89 3.11
N PRO A 223 -23.81 -23.10 3.31
CA PRO A 223 -23.18 -24.34 2.84
C PRO A 223 -22.95 -24.34 1.33
N ASN A 224 -21.88 -25.00 0.92
CA ASN A 224 -21.48 -25.14 -0.48
C ASN A 224 -21.30 -26.63 -0.84
N LEU A 225 -20.78 -26.94 -2.03
CA LEU A 225 -20.63 -28.35 -2.44
C LEU A 225 -19.54 -29.09 -1.65
N ALA A 226 -18.49 -28.38 -1.22
CA ALA A 226 -17.38 -28.94 -0.45
C ALA A 226 -17.67 -28.96 1.06
N ASP A 227 -18.39 -27.96 1.58
CA ASP A 227 -18.61 -27.76 3.00
C ASP A 227 -20.09 -27.89 3.38
N GLU A 228 -20.41 -28.88 4.20
CA GLU A 228 -21.75 -29.08 4.76
C GLU A 228 -22.20 -27.93 5.68
N THR A 229 -21.23 -27.24 6.30
CA THR A 229 -21.45 -26.05 7.12
C THR A 229 -20.85 -24.82 6.46
N ALA A 230 -21.50 -23.67 6.60
CA ALA A 230 -20.97 -22.42 6.06
C ALA A 230 -19.58 -22.09 6.62
N PRO A 231 -18.54 -21.96 5.76
CA PRO A 231 -17.27 -21.40 6.18
C PRO A 231 -17.45 -20.00 6.77
N PHE A 232 -16.71 -19.68 7.84
CA PHE A 232 -16.86 -18.43 8.59
C PHE A 232 -18.30 -18.17 9.07
N GLY A 233 -19.08 -19.23 9.33
CA GLY A 233 -20.46 -19.13 9.80
C GLY A 233 -20.63 -18.75 11.27
N ASN A 234 -19.56 -18.41 12.00
CA ASN A 234 -19.63 -18.13 13.44
C ASN A 234 -20.29 -16.77 13.72
N PRO A 235 -21.52 -16.73 14.26
CA PRO A 235 -22.23 -15.47 14.49
C PRO A 235 -21.67 -14.68 15.69
N THR A 236 -20.87 -15.30 16.57
CA THR A 236 -20.31 -14.59 17.74
C THR A 236 -19.11 -13.72 17.36
N HIS A 237 -18.50 -13.95 16.19
CA HIS A 237 -17.41 -13.15 15.69
C HIS A 237 -17.96 -12.11 14.69
N ARG A 238 -17.99 -10.83 15.07
CA ARG A 238 -18.70 -9.81 14.26
C ARG A 238 -18.16 -9.67 12.83
N ALA A 239 -16.85 -9.84 12.63
CA ALA A 239 -16.26 -9.81 11.29
C ALA A 239 -16.73 -10.98 10.41
N HIS A 240 -17.01 -12.15 11.00
CA HIS A 240 -17.56 -13.32 10.29
C HIS A 240 -19.05 -13.14 10.04
N ALA A 241 -19.79 -12.64 11.04
CA ALA A 241 -21.21 -12.33 10.91
C ALA A 241 -21.50 -11.34 9.76
N MET A 242 -20.61 -10.36 9.55
CA MET A 242 -20.69 -9.38 8.46
C MET A 242 -20.58 -10.02 7.06
N LEU A 243 -19.87 -11.16 6.93
CA LEU A 243 -19.71 -11.82 5.65
C LEU A 243 -21.04 -12.36 5.10
N ARG A 244 -21.97 -12.74 5.99
CA ARG A 244 -23.24 -13.36 5.63
C ARG A 244 -24.05 -12.52 4.65
N ASP A 245 -24.60 -13.19 3.63
CA ASP A 245 -25.36 -12.60 2.52
C ASP A 245 -24.55 -11.63 1.63
N GLY A 246 -23.23 -11.56 1.83
CA GLY A 246 -22.29 -10.87 0.96
C GLY A 246 -21.54 -11.84 0.05
N SER A 247 -20.73 -11.28 -0.84
CA SER A 247 -19.90 -12.01 -1.79
C SER A 247 -18.55 -11.33 -1.94
N PHE A 248 -17.48 -12.11 -2.09
CA PHE A 248 -16.24 -11.53 -2.59
C PHE A 248 -16.40 -11.18 -4.07
N MET A 249 -15.65 -10.17 -4.50
CA MET A 249 -15.61 -9.70 -5.87
C MET A 249 -14.16 -9.57 -6.33
N ALA A 250 -13.80 -10.30 -7.38
CA ALA A 250 -12.57 -10.07 -8.12
C ALA A 250 -12.83 -9.07 -9.25
N LEU A 251 -12.11 -7.95 -9.24
CA LEU A 251 -12.19 -6.87 -10.23
C LEU A 251 -10.87 -6.78 -11.01
N ARG A 252 -10.93 -6.80 -12.34
CA ARG A 252 -9.76 -6.68 -13.22
C ARG A 252 -10.06 -5.76 -14.40
N LYS A 253 -9.24 -4.74 -14.62
CA LYS A 253 -9.27 -3.94 -15.86
C LYS A 253 -8.37 -4.62 -16.89
N LEU A 254 -8.96 -5.13 -17.96
CA LEU A 254 -8.28 -5.89 -19.00
C LEU A 254 -8.31 -5.11 -20.32
N ARG A 255 -7.17 -4.62 -20.78
CA ARG A 255 -7.02 -3.99 -22.11
C ARG A 255 -7.09 -5.06 -23.19
N GLN A 256 -7.85 -4.82 -24.26
CA GLN A 256 -8.00 -5.72 -25.40
C GLN A 256 -7.39 -5.11 -26.68
N ASP A 257 -6.39 -5.79 -27.25
CA ASP A 257 -5.70 -5.41 -28.48
C ASP A 257 -6.34 -6.07 -29.70
N VAL A 258 -7.43 -5.46 -30.17
CA VAL A 258 -8.25 -6.00 -31.27
C VAL A 258 -7.46 -6.05 -32.58
N GLU A 259 -6.59 -5.08 -32.82
CA GLU A 259 -5.82 -5.02 -34.07
C GLU A 259 -4.80 -6.15 -34.15
N LEU A 260 -4.09 -6.41 -33.06
CA LEU A 260 -3.17 -7.54 -32.99
C LEU A 260 -3.90 -8.86 -33.22
N LEU A 261 -5.11 -9.02 -32.65
CA LEU A 261 -5.94 -10.20 -32.91
C LEU A 261 -6.28 -10.32 -34.40
N GLU A 262 -6.78 -9.25 -35.04
CA GLU A 262 -7.11 -9.26 -36.47
C GLU A 262 -5.90 -9.57 -37.36
N ASP A 263 -4.72 -9.03 -37.05
CA ASP A 263 -3.50 -9.31 -37.80
C ASP A 263 -3.06 -10.77 -37.63
N VAL A 264 -3.25 -11.38 -36.45
CA VAL A 264 -3.02 -12.82 -36.24
C VAL A 264 -4.03 -13.65 -37.01
N LEU A 265 -5.33 -13.33 -36.96
CA LEU A 265 -6.38 -14.03 -37.69
C LEU A 265 -6.13 -14.00 -39.20
N ALA A 266 -5.78 -12.83 -39.75
CA ALA A 266 -5.50 -12.65 -41.17
C ALA A 266 -4.25 -13.42 -41.64
N ARG A 267 -3.19 -13.46 -40.83
CA ARG A 267 -1.99 -14.26 -41.11
C ARG A 267 -2.29 -15.75 -41.05
N ALA A 268 -2.98 -16.21 -40.00
CA ALA A 268 -3.27 -17.61 -39.76
C ALA A 268 -4.18 -18.21 -40.86
N THR A 269 -5.24 -17.49 -41.25
CA THR A 269 -6.18 -17.93 -42.29
C THR A 269 -5.50 -17.99 -43.66
N ARG A 270 -4.62 -17.02 -43.99
CA ARG A 270 -3.80 -17.05 -45.21
C ARG A 270 -2.86 -18.25 -45.23
N GLN A 271 -2.09 -18.44 -44.15
CA GLN A 271 -1.16 -19.57 -44.04
C GLN A 271 -1.87 -20.93 -44.13
N ALA A 272 -3.02 -21.07 -43.48
CA ALA A 272 -3.83 -22.28 -43.56
C ALA A 272 -4.36 -22.52 -44.99
N THR A 273 -4.72 -21.46 -45.72
CA THR A 273 -5.15 -21.55 -47.13
C THR A 273 -4.00 -21.97 -48.05
N GLU A 274 -2.80 -21.42 -47.84
CA GLU A 274 -1.61 -21.74 -48.65
C GLU A 274 -1.09 -23.17 -48.40
N THR A 275 -1.31 -23.72 -47.21
CA THR A 275 -0.85 -25.06 -46.81
C THR A 275 -1.91 -26.17 -46.97
N ALA A 276 -3.14 -25.80 -47.29
CA ALA A 276 -4.25 -26.72 -47.49
C ALA A 276 -4.06 -27.61 -48.72
N GLY A 277 -4.32 -28.92 -48.58
CA GLY A 277 -4.45 -29.82 -49.73
C GLY A 277 -5.73 -29.55 -50.53
N PRO A 278 -5.87 -30.08 -51.77
CA PRO A 278 -6.96 -29.74 -52.70
C PRO A 278 -8.39 -29.91 -52.13
N ASN A 279 -8.55 -30.76 -51.11
CA ASN A 279 -9.83 -31.12 -50.51
C ASN A 279 -9.94 -30.71 -49.02
N ALA A 280 -8.98 -29.95 -48.48
CA ALA A 280 -9.04 -29.54 -47.08
C ALA A 280 -10.04 -28.37 -46.89
N PRO A 281 -10.89 -28.40 -45.84
CA PRO A 281 -11.85 -27.33 -45.60
C PRO A 281 -11.13 -26.03 -45.24
N ALA A 282 -11.51 -24.93 -45.90
CA ALA A 282 -10.92 -23.62 -45.65
C ALA A 282 -11.08 -23.21 -44.18
N LEU A 283 -10.00 -22.72 -43.56
CA LEU A 283 -10.06 -22.11 -42.24
C LEU A 283 -10.49 -20.65 -42.40
N THR A 284 -11.74 -20.35 -42.05
CA THR A 284 -12.25 -18.97 -42.05
C THR A 284 -11.87 -18.22 -40.77
N ARG A 285 -11.92 -16.89 -40.82
CA ARG A 285 -11.71 -16.02 -39.66
C ARG A 285 -12.65 -16.39 -38.51
N GLU A 286 -13.94 -16.57 -38.81
CA GLU A 286 -14.99 -16.89 -37.84
C GLU A 286 -14.78 -18.27 -37.22
N THR A 287 -14.32 -19.25 -38.01
CA THR A 287 -14.02 -20.60 -37.51
C THR A 287 -12.82 -20.57 -36.56
N LEU A 288 -11.76 -19.83 -36.88
CA LEU A 288 -10.60 -19.68 -36.00
C LEU A 288 -10.99 -18.98 -34.69
N MET A 289 -11.75 -17.89 -34.76
CA MET A 289 -12.31 -17.23 -33.58
C MET A 289 -13.16 -18.20 -32.74
N ALA A 290 -14.01 -18.98 -33.39
CA ALA A 290 -14.83 -19.96 -32.69
C ALA A 290 -13.99 -21.04 -32.02
N LYS A 291 -12.90 -21.51 -32.65
CA LYS A 291 -11.95 -22.48 -32.07
C LYS A 291 -11.22 -21.90 -30.86
N MET A 292 -10.81 -20.62 -30.91
CA MET A 292 -10.16 -19.93 -29.79
C MET A 292 -11.11 -19.74 -28.59
N MET A 293 -12.35 -19.32 -28.82
CA MET A 293 -13.32 -19.08 -27.75
C MET A 293 -14.00 -20.37 -27.25
N GLY A 294 -14.36 -21.26 -28.17
CA GLY A 294 -15.27 -22.40 -27.98
C GLY A 294 -16.74 -22.09 -28.27
N ARG A 295 -17.05 -20.86 -28.73
CA ARG A 295 -18.36 -20.44 -29.24
C ARG A 295 -18.20 -19.61 -30.50
N TRP A 296 -19.22 -19.63 -31.35
CA TRP A 296 -19.24 -18.78 -32.54
C TRP A 296 -19.34 -17.29 -32.19
N PRO A 297 -18.58 -16.42 -32.90
CA PRO A 297 -18.65 -14.97 -32.71
C PRO A 297 -20.00 -14.38 -33.13
N THR A 298 -20.27 -13.15 -32.69
CA THR A 298 -21.44 -12.39 -33.14
C THR A 298 -21.41 -12.14 -34.65
N GLY A 299 -22.59 -12.00 -35.27
CA GLY A 299 -22.73 -11.88 -36.72
C GLY A 299 -22.63 -13.18 -37.52
N HIS A 300 -22.22 -14.30 -36.91
CA HIS A 300 -22.30 -15.64 -37.53
C HIS A 300 -23.72 -16.23 -37.36
N PRO A 301 -24.25 -17.05 -38.31
CA PRO A 301 -25.57 -17.68 -38.16
C PRO A 301 -25.72 -18.57 -36.91
N GLN A 302 -24.60 -19.07 -36.40
CA GLN A 302 -24.55 -19.88 -35.16
C GLN A 302 -24.06 -19.08 -33.95
N ALA A 303 -24.09 -17.74 -33.99
CA ALA A 303 -23.56 -16.88 -32.92
C ALA A 303 -23.98 -17.35 -31.52
N GLY A 304 -23.00 -17.46 -30.62
CA GLY A 304 -23.20 -17.92 -29.25
C GLY A 304 -23.37 -19.44 -29.07
N GLN A 305 -23.60 -20.21 -30.14
CA GLN A 305 -23.64 -21.68 -30.06
C GLN A 305 -22.24 -22.23 -29.72
N PRO A 306 -22.15 -23.29 -28.90
CA PRO A 306 -20.89 -23.95 -28.61
C PRO A 306 -20.39 -24.73 -29.83
N LEU A 307 -19.09 -25.04 -29.86
CA LEU A 307 -18.50 -25.88 -30.91
C LEU A 307 -18.75 -27.38 -30.74
N THR A 308 -19.41 -27.81 -29.66
CA THR A 308 -19.80 -29.21 -29.44
C THR A 308 -21.31 -29.36 -29.67
N PRO A 309 -21.80 -30.51 -30.18
CA PRO A 309 -23.23 -30.72 -30.40
C PRO A 309 -24.07 -30.49 -29.14
N THR A 310 -25.19 -29.79 -29.28
CA THR A 310 -26.24 -29.67 -28.25
C THR A 310 -27.32 -30.73 -28.52
N PRO A 311 -27.67 -31.60 -27.56
CA PRO A 311 -28.71 -32.60 -27.79
C PRO A 311 -30.13 -31.97 -27.76
N PRO A 312 -31.06 -32.37 -28.66
CA PRO A 312 -32.45 -31.90 -28.60
C PRO A 312 -33.21 -32.43 -27.37
N PRO A 313 -34.26 -31.74 -26.88
CA PRO A 313 -34.80 -30.46 -27.35
C PRO A 313 -34.05 -29.26 -26.74
N ASP A 314 -33.68 -28.29 -27.58
CA ASP A 314 -32.87 -27.11 -27.24
C ASP A 314 -33.45 -26.29 -26.07
N LYS A 315 -32.94 -26.49 -24.85
CA LYS A 315 -33.14 -25.55 -23.72
C LYS A 315 -32.09 -24.43 -23.70
N GLY A 316 -31.62 -24.02 -24.89
CA GLY A 316 -30.67 -22.93 -25.09
C GLY A 316 -29.20 -23.38 -25.21
N TYR A 317 -28.36 -22.51 -25.76
CA TYR A 317 -26.96 -22.77 -26.17
C TYR A 317 -25.96 -23.06 -25.03
N ASN A 318 -26.44 -23.30 -23.81
CA ASN A 318 -25.60 -23.53 -22.63
C ASN A 318 -25.79 -24.91 -21.99
N ASP A 319 -26.76 -25.72 -22.43
CA ASP A 319 -27.00 -27.09 -21.97
C ASP A 319 -26.15 -28.11 -22.76
N PHE A 320 -24.86 -28.16 -22.47
CA PHE A 320 -23.92 -29.10 -23.09
C PHE A 320 -22.77 -29.43 -22.15
N ASN A 321 -22.10 -30.55 -22.39
CA ASN A 321 -20.80 -30.89 -21.84
C ASN A 321 -19.85 -31.29 -22.99
N TYR A 322 -18.64 -31.77 -22.68
CA TYR A 322 -17.65 -32.13 -23.71
C TYR A 322 -17.57 -33.65 -23.98
N ASP A 323 -18.52 -34.45 -23.49
CA ASP A 323 -18.49 -35.91 -23.62
C ASP A 323 -18.66 -36.37 -25.08
N ALA A 324 -19.36 -35.58 -25.90
CA ALA A 324 -19.50 -35.80 -27.34
C ALA A 324 -18.24 -35.40 -28.13
N ASP A 325 -17.25 -34.78 -27.50
CA ASP A 325 -15.98 -34.36 -28.09
C ASP A 325 -14.77 -34.67 -27.17
N PRO A 326 -14.54 -35.95 -26.83
CA PRO A 326 -13.52 -36.35 -25.87
C PRO A 326 -12.10 -36.19 -26.41
N GLN A 327 -11.94 -36.14 -27.73
CA GLN A 327 -10.65 -35.92 -28.40
C GLN A 327 -10.41 -34.44 -28.77
N ALA A 328 -11.32 -33.54 -28.43
CA ALA A 328 -11.25 -32.11 -28.77
C ALA A 328 -11.09 -31.84 -30.28
N GLN A 329 -11.74 -32.64 -31.12
CA GLN A 329 -11.81 -32.45 -32.57
C GLN A 329 -12.64 -31.20 -32.89
N SER A 330 -13.76 -31.01 -32.19
CA SER A 330 -14.65 -29.87 -32.45
C SER A 330 -14.26 -28.64 -31.63
N CYS A 331 -14.27 -28.74 -30.30
CA CYS A 331 -13.93 -27.68 -29.36
C CYS A 331 -12.54 -27.94 -28.72
N PRO A 332 -11.50 -27.15 -29.03
CA PRO A 332 -10.15 -27.39 -28.51
C PRO A 332 -10.09 -27.41 -26.98
N PHE A 333 -9.27 -28.29 -26.38
CA PHE A 333 -9.10 -28.37 -24.91
C PHE A 333 -8.75 -27.03 -24.24
N HIS A 334 -8.01 -26.20 -24.97
CA HIS A 334 -7.48 -24.92 -24.52
C HIS A 334 -8.31 -23.74 -25.04
N ALA A 335 -9.48 -24.00 -25.65
CA ALA A 335 -10.44 -22.96 -25.96
C ALA A 335 -10.90 -22.26 -24.67
N HIS A 336 -11.13 -20.96 -24.74
CA HIS A 336 -11.35 -20.11 -23.56
C HIS A 336 -12.42 -20.65 -22.60
N ILE A 337 -13.61 -20.96 -23.12
CA ILE A 337 -14.70 -21.45 -22.27
C ILE A 337 -14.43 -22.85 -21.68
N ARG A 338 -13.68 -23.71 -22.39
CA ARG A 338 -13.37 -25.09 -21.97
C ARG A 338 -12.30 -25.09 -20.88
N ARG A 339 -11.38 -24.12 -20.90
CA ARG A 339 -10.46 -23.90 -19.79
C ARG A 339 -11.15 -23.32 -18.57
N ALA A 340 -11.94 -22.27 -18.78
CA ALA A 340 -12.62 -21.55 -17.69
C ALA A 340 -13.66 -22.41 -16.97
N ASN A 341 -14.35 -23.28 -17.72
CA ASN A 341 -15.26 -24.27 -17.19
C ASN A 341 -15.16 -25.56 -18.02
N PRO A 342 -14.38 -26.56 -17.57
CA PRO A 342 -14.21 -27.83 -18.26
C PRO A 342 -15.45 -28.73 -18.23
N ARG A 343 -16.53 -28.33 -17.53
CA ARG A 343 -17.83 -29.03 -17.47
C ARG A 343 -17.73 -30.52 -17.13
N VAL A 344 -16.76 -30.88 -16.30
CA VAL A 344 -16.59 -32.28 -15.84
C VAL A 344 -17.76 -32.66 -14.95
N SER A 345 -18.33 -33.83 -15.21
CA SER A 345 -19.33 -34.45 -14.33
C SER A 345 -18.62 -34.96 -13.07
N ILE A 346 -18.94 -34.38 -11.92
CA ILE A 346 -18.43 -34.85 -10.62
C ILE A 346 -19.17 -36.14 -10.27
N THR A 347 -18.45 -37.22 -9.98
CA THR A 347 -19.03 -38.47 -9.49
C THR A 347 -18.95 -38.53 -7.96
N LYS A 348 -19.71 -39.43 -7.33
CA LYS A 348 -19.61 -39.67 -5.87
C LYS A 348 -18.22 -40.13 -5.42
N ALA A 349 -17.40 -40.67 -6.32
CA ALA A 349 -16.02 -41.06 -6.04
C ALA A 349 -15.07 -39.84 -5.93
N ASP A 350 -15.48 -38.70 -6.47
CA ASP A 350 -14.74 -37.43 -6.44
C ASP A 350 -15.13 -36.56 -5.23
N ALA A 351 -15.58 -37.17 -4.12
CA ALA A 351 -16.00 -36.45 -2.92
C ALA A 351 -14.88 -35.51 -2.42
N GLY A 352 -15.17 -34.21 -2.36
CA GLY A 352 -14.20 -33.14 -2.07
C GLY A 352 -13.66 -32.40 -3.30
N ALA A 353 -13.86 -32.91 -4.53
CA ALA A 353 -13.53 -32.20 -5.76
C ALA A 353 -14.67 -31.25 -6.15
N ARG A 354 -14.48 -29.96 -5.90
CA ARG A 354 -15.42 -28.88 -6.23
C ARG A 354 -14.94 -28.13 -7.47
N PRO A 355 -15.65 -28.20 -8.61
CA PRO A 355 -15.36 -27.33 -9.75
C PRO A 355 -15.55 -25.87 -9.33
N PRO A 356 -14.58 -24.99 -9.59
CA PRO A 356 -14.69 -23.59 -9.25
C PRO A 356 -15.79 -22.92 -10.07
N ARG A 357 -16.74 -22.28 -9.41
CA ARG A 357 -17.86 -21.57 -10.06
C ARG A 357 -17.82 -20.10 -9.69
N ILE A 358 -17.95 -19.24 -10.71
CA ILE A 358 -17.99 -17.78 -10.53
C ILE A 358 -19.17 -17.18 -11.29
N VAL A 359 -19.67 -16.05 -10.79
CA VAL A 359 -20.71 -15.26 -11.44
C VAL A 359 -20.11 -14.01 -12.04
N ARG A 360 -20.14 -13.88 -13.38
CA ARG A 360 -19.49 -12.77 -14.09
C ARG A 360 -20.46 -11.61 -14.33
N ARG A 361 -19.98 -10.39 -14.06
CA ARG A 361 -20.72 -9.14 -14.20
C ARG A 361 -19.93 -8.04 -14.92
N GLY A 362 -18.97 -8.43 -15.75
CA GLY A 362 -18.14 -7.50 -16.49
C GLY A 362 -18.91 -6.57 -17.44
N MET A 363 -18.25 -5.48 -17.84
CA MET A 363 -18.74 -4.55 -18.87
C MET A 363 -17.54 -3.95 -19.62
N SER A 364 -17.69 -3.73 -20.93
CA SER A 364 -16.62 -3.15 -21.73
C SER A 364 -16.35 -1.67 -21.37
N TYR A 365 -15.14 -1.19 -21.67
CA TYR A 365 -14.76 0.22 -21.63
C TYR A 365 -14.09 0.62 -22.95
N GLY A 366 -13.99 1.93 -23.19
CA GLY A 366 -13.42 2.48 -24.42
C GLY A 366 -14.37 2.41 -25.63
N PRO A 367 -14.01 3.12 -26.72
CA PRO A 367 -14.85 3.20 -27.92
C PRO A 367 -14.84 1.88 -28.71
N PRO A 368 -15.92 1.58 -29.46
CA PRO A 368 -15.93 0.48 -30.42
C PRO A 368 -14.83 0.65 -31.48
N VAL A 369 -14.38 -0.47 -32.05
CA VAL A 369 -13.40 -0.46 -33.15
C VAL A 369 -14.01 0.21 -34.38
N ASP A 370 -13.31 1.19 -34.95
CA ASP A 370 -13.64 1.78 -36.24
C ASP A 370 -12.87 1.09 -37.37
N PRO A 371 -13.53 0.35 -38.27
CA PRO A 371 -12.87 -0.31 -39.40
C PRO A 371 -12.24 0.66 -40.42
N GLN A 372 -12.63 1.93 -40.40
CA GLN A 372 -12.11 2.96 -41.32
C GLN A 372 -10.99 3.81 -40.72
N ALA A 373 -10.70 3.67 -39.43
CA ALA A 373 -9.62 4.41 -38.79
C ALA A 373 -8.26 4.00 -39.39
N ALA A 374 -7.38 4.98 -39.61
CA ALA A 374 -6.04 4.71 -40.13
C ALA A 374 -5.23 3.86 -39.12
N LYS A 375 -4.71 2.71 -39.57
CA LYS A 375 -3.85 1.81 -38.76
C LYS A 375 -2.52 2.45 -38.30
N SER A 376 -2.23 3.69 -38.69
CA SER A 376 -0.94 4.37 -38.48
C SER A 376 -0.89 5.30 -37.26
N GLY A 377 -1.94 5.36 -36.42
CA GLY A 377 -2.00 6.18 -35.20
C GLY A 377 -1.95 5.39 -33.90
N GLU A 378 -1.75 6.07 -32.77
CA GLU A 378 -1.94 5.47 -31.44
C GLU A 378 -3.40 5.05 -31.24
N GLN A 379 -3.60 3.81 -30.83
CA GLN A 379 -4.94 3.23 -30.73
C GLN A 379 -5.68 3.69 -29.48
N PRO A 380 -6.99 4.00 -29.57
CA PRO A 380 -7.81 4.27 -28.40
C PRO A 380 -7.79 3.10 -27.41
N GLU A 381 -7.64 3.43 -26.14
CA GLU A 381 -7.73 2.45 -25.06
C GLU A 381 -9.12 1.83 -24.99
N ARG A 382 -9.17 0.50 -24.95
CA ARG A 382 -10.42 -0.28 -24.91
C ARG A 382 -10.21 -1.63 -24.26
N GLY A 383 -11.29 -2.20 -23.74
CA GLY A 383 -11.23 -3.53 -23.17
C GLY A 383 -12.41 -3.87 -22.29
N LEU A 384 -12.18 -4.71 -21.28
CA LEU A 384 -13.18 -5.24 -20.37
C LEU A 384 -12.84 -4.89 -18.93
N VAL A 385 -13.81 -4.31 -18.21
CA VAL A 385 -13.78 -4.30 -16.75
C VAL A 385 -14.43 -5.59 -16.28
N PHE A 386 -13.60 -6.59 -16.01
CA PHE A 386 -14.03 -7.90 -15.55
C PHE A 386 -14.40 -7.85 -14.06
N MET A 387 -15.57 -8.39 -13.73
CA MET A 387 -16.05 -8.54 -12.35
C MET A 387 -16.56 -9.95 -12.17
N ALA A 388 -16.09 -10.65 -11.14
CA ALA A 388 -16.58 -11.96 -10.75
C ALA A 388 -16.97 -11.99 -9.27
N TYR A 389 -18.15 -12.52 -8.98
CA TYR A 389 -18.68 -12.72 -7.63
C TYR A 389 -18.66 -14.20 -7.26
N ASN A 390 -18.19 -14.49 -6.04
CA ASN A 390 -18.02 -15.83 -5.49
C ASN A 390 -17.82 -15.79 -3.96
N ALA A 391 -18.06 -16.90 -3.28
CA ALA A 391 -17.96 -16.98 -1.81
C ALA A 391 -16.53 -17.27 -1.30
N SER A 392 -15.66 -17.84 -2.14
CA SER A 392 -14.25 -18.13 -1.83
C SER A 392 -13.36 -17.75 -3.00
N LEU A 393 -12.48 -16.76 -2.82
CA LEU A 393 -11.55 -16.30 -3.88
C LEU A 393 -10.57 -17.42 -4.26
N GLY A 394 -9.89 -17.98 -3.26
CA GLY A 394 -8.84 -18.99 -3.44
C GLY A 394 -9.31 -20.28 -4.06
N GLU A 395 -10.54 -20.72 -3.76
CA GLU A 395 -11.11 -21.97 -4.31
C GLU A 395 -11.85 -21.77 -5.63
N GLN A 396 -12.12 -20.53 -6.05
CA GLN A 396 -12.97 -20.26 -7.22
C GLN A 396 -12.27 -19.36 -8.23
N PHE A 397 -12.26 -18.04 -8.02
CA PHE A 397 -11.70 -17.10 -8.99
C PHE A 397 -10.22 -17.38 -9.27
N GLU A 398 -9.41 -17.59 -8.23
CA GLU A 398 -7.97 -17.79 -8.40
C GLU A 398 -7.66 -19.09 -9.15
N VAL A 399 -8.42 -20.16 -8.89
CA VAL A 399 -8.32 -21.42 -9.62
C VAL A 399 -8.62 -21.20 -11.10
N VAL A 400 -9.74 -20.56 -11.44
CA VAL A 400 -10.11 -20.29 -12.84
C VAL A 400 -9.07 -19.41 -13.53
N GLN A 401 -8.56 -18.38 -12.86
CA GLN A 401 -7.53 -17.50 -13.43
C GLN A 401 -6.21 -18.24 -13.66
N SER A 402 -5.79 -19.09 -12.71
CA SER A 402 -4.59 -19.93 -12.87
C SER A 402 -4.72 -20.90 -14.05
N TRP A 403 -5.92 -21.47 -14.26
CA TRP A 403 -6.21 -22.32 -15.41
C TRP A 403 -6.08 -21.57 -16.72
N LEU A 404 -6.54 -20.32 -16.79
CA LEU A 404 -6.42 -19.50 -17.99
C LEU A 404 -4.96 -19.11 -18.27
N ALA A 405 -4.16 -18.86 -17.23
CA ALA A 405 -2.74 -18.49 -17.36
C ALA A 405 -1.83 -19.65 -17.81
N GLY A 406 -2.20 -20.91 -17.54
CA GLY A 406 -1.39 -22.08 -17.92
C GLY A 406 -1.58 -23.33 -17.06
N GLY A 407 -2.36 -23.25 -15.99
CA GLY A 407 -2.73 -24.40 -15.16
C GLY A 407 -3.56 -25.45 -15.93
N ASN A 408 -3.55 -26.68 -15.44
CA ASN A 408 -4.29 -27.78 -16.05
C ASN A 408 -5.73 -27.83 -15.53
N SER A 409 -6.72 -27.66 -16.42
CA SER A 409 -8.14 -27.79 -16.10
C SER A 409 -8.87 -28.86 -16.91
N ALA A 410 -8.37 -29.21 -18.09
CA ALA A 410 -9.02 -30.13 -19.03
C ALA A 410 -8.16 -31.37 -19.38
N GLY A 411 -7.16 -31.70 -18.55
CA GLY A 411 -6.26 -32.84 -18.77
C GLY A 411 -5.16 -32.60 -19.81
N SER A 412 -4.96 -31.36 -20.26
CA SER A 412 -3.97 -30.98 -21.27
C SER A 412 -2.61 -30.60 -20.66
N SER A 413 -1.56 -30.57 -21.49
CA SER A 413 -0.24 -30.06 -21.09
C SER A 413 -0.34 -28.62 -20.56
N SER A 414 0.33 -28.35 -19.44
CA SER A 414 0.49 -27.01 -18.87
C SER A 414 1.28 -26.04 -19.77
N GLY A 415 1.97 -26.55 -20.80
CA GLY A 415 2.72 -25.74 -21.76
C GLY A 415 1.85 -25.02 -22.80
N VAL A 416 0.53 -25.26 -22.82
CA VAL A 416 -0.42 -24.57 -23.70
C VAL A 416 -1.35 -23.76 -22.81
N SER A 417 -1.43 -22.44 -22.99
CA SER A 417 -2.27 -21.52 -22.22
C SER A 417 -3.52 -21.10 -22.98
N ASP A 418 -4.40 -20.30 -22.35
CA ASP A 418 -5.56 -19.71 -23.00
C ASP A 418 -5.17 -18.83 -24.21
N PRO A 419 -5.88 -18.91 -25.35
CA PRO A 419 -5.51 -18.17 -26.55
C PRO A 419 -5.58 -16.65 -26.40
N PHE A 420 -6.39 -16.11 -25.48
CA PHE A 420 -6.56 -14.68 -25.28
C PHE A 420 -5.76 -14.16 -24.07
N LEU A 421 -5.80 -14.89 -22.94
CA LEU A 421 -5.29 -14.44 -21.65
C LEU A 421 -3.91 -15.00 -21.29
N GLY A 422 -3.46 -16.06 -21.93
CA GLY A 422 -2.12 -16.58 -21.72
C GLY A 422 -1.05 -15.62 -22.27
N LEU A 423 0.18 -15.73 -21.77
CA LEU A 423 1.32 -14.92 -22.20
C LEU A 423 2.45 -15.78 -22.76
N ALA A 424 3.04 -15.37 -23.88
CA ALA A 424 4.30 -15.93 -24.36
C ALA A 424 5.47 -15.66 -23.39
N GLU A 425 6.50 -16.48 -23.48
CA GLU A 425 7.76 -16.28 -22.75
C GLU A 425 8.69 -15.38 -23.58
N PRO A 426 9.52 -14.53 -22.96
CA PRO A 426 10.54 -13.78 -23.70
C PRO A 426 11.41 -14.73 -24.52
N GLY A 427 11.61 -14.43 -25.81
CA GLY A 427 12.36 -15.29 -26.73
C GLY A 427 11.67 -16.60 -27.11
N ARG A 428 10.36 -16.75 -26.90
CA ARG A 428 9.61 -17.94 -27.32
C ARG A 428 8.29 -17.59 -28.01
N LEU A 429 8.11 -18.05 -29.25
CA LEU A 429 6.85 -17.91 -29.97
C LEU A 429 5.77 -18.86 -29.41
N ARG A 430 4.64 -18.31 -28.93
CA ARG A 430 3.52 -19.09 -28.41
C ARG A 430 2.55 -19.50 -29.52
N HIS A 431 2.08 -20.73 -29.44
CA HIS A 431 1.21 -21.32 -30.46
C HIS A 431 -0.11 -21.84 -29.88
N PHE A 432 -1.22 -21.56 -30.58
CA PHE A 432 -2.51 -22.20 -30.41
C PHE A 432 -2.62 -23.39 -31.38
N ARG A 433 -3.08 -24.56 -30.93
CA ARG A 433 -3.01 -25.80 -31.73
C ARG A 433 -4.32 -26.55 -31.71
N PHE A 434 -5.00 -26.70 -32.84
CA PHE A 434 -6.31 -27.37 -32.88
C PHE A 434 -6.46 -28.26 -34.10
N GLU A 435 -7.43 -29.18 -34.04
CA GLU A 435 -7.83 -30.00 -35.17
C GLU A 435 -8.85 -29.24 -36.04
N HIS A 436 -8.63 -29.29 -37.36
CA HIS A 436 -9.56 -28.79 -38.37
C HIS A 436 -9.39 -29.60 -39.66
N GLY A 437 -10.45 -30.28 -40.10
CA GLY A 437 -10.46 -31.02 -41.37
C GLY A 437 -9.51 -32.23 -41.40
N GLY A 438 -9.30 -32.88 -40.26
CA GLY A 438 -8.36 -34.00 -40.09
C GLY A 438 -6.90 -33.59 -39.95
N GLN A 439 -6.62 -32.28 -39.86
CA GLN A 439 -5.26 -31.74 -39.76
C GLN A 439 -5.06 -30.96 -38.47
N THR A 440 -3.84 -31.03 -37.91
CA THR A 440 -3.45 -30.17 -36.79
C THR A 440 -2.97 -28.81 -37.30
N ILE A 441 -3.77 -27.77 -37.06
CA ILE A 441 -3.40 -26.38 -37.35
C ILE A 441 -2.59 -25.82 -36.17
N ARG A 442 -1.53 -25.08 -36.48
CA ARG A 442 -0.70 -24.37 -35.49
C ARG A 442 -0.70 -22.88 -35.81
N VAL A 443 -1.28 -22.07 -34.94
CA VAL A 443 -1.37 -20.62 -35.10
C VAL A 443 -0.41 -19.95 -34.14
N ALA A 444 0.54 -19.18 -34.66
CA ALA A 444 1.38 -18.31 -33.86
C ALA A 444 0.55 -17.14 -33.32
N LEU A 445 0.48 -16.99 -32.00
CA LEU A 445 -0.34 -15.97 -31.33
C LEU A 445 0.48 -14.70 -31.07
N ASP A 446 1.49 -14.81 -30.21
CA ASP A 446 2.32 -13.72 -29.69
C ASP A 446 3.74 -14.22 -29.37
N GLY A 447 4.65 -13.27 -29.11
CA GLY A 447 6.06 -13.53 -28.89
C GLY A 447 6.88 -13.65 -30.17
N SER A 448 8.17 -13.95 -29.99
CA SER A 448 9.21 -14.02 -31.01
C SER A 448 10.28 -15.00 -30.54
N ASP A 449 10.95 -15.69 -31.46
CA ASP A 449 12.08 -16.56 -31.12
C ASP A 449 13.41 -15.78 -30.95
N ARG A 450 13.35 -14.44 -31.02
CA ARG A 450 14.50 -13.57 -30.74
C ARG A 450 14.62 -13.31 -29.24
N LEU A 451 15.80 -13.53 -28.69
CA LEU A 451 16.12 -13.14 -27.31
C LEU A 451 15.83 -11.64 -27.13
N HIS A 452 15.30 -11.26 -25.97
CA HIS A 452 14.94 -9.88 -25.58
C HIS A 452 13.72 -9.26 -26.28
N ASP A 453 13.13 -9.91 -27.29
CA ASP A 453 11.83 -9.46 -27.82
C ASP A 453 10.73 -9.72 -26.78
N GLU A 454 10.16 -8.64 -26.22
CA GLU A 454 9.01 -8.77 -25.33
C GLU A 454 7.73 -9.10 -26.11
N PRO A 455 6.96 -10.10 -25.70
CA PRO A 455 5.72 -10.46 -26.38
C PRO A 455 4.64 -9.41 -26.17
N ARG A 456 3.95 -9.00 -27.24
CA ARG A 456 2.75 -8.14 -27.14
C ARG A 456 1.50 -9.03 -26.99
N PRO A 457 0.79 -9.04 -25.85
CA PRO A 457 -0.37 -9.90 -25.65
C PRO A 457 -1.67 -9.31 -26.22
N PHE A 458 -2.64 -10.15 -26.56
CA PHE A 458 -3.99 -9.70 -26.96
C PHE A 458 -4.73 -9.04 -25.79
N VAL A 459 -4.53 -9.57 -24.58
CA VAL A 459 -5.14 -9.05 -23.36
C VAL A 459 -4.05 -8.73 -22.35
N ARG A 460 -4.03 -7.49 -21.88
CA ARG A 460 -3.12 -7.04 -20.81
C ARG A 460 -3.93 -6.69 -19.56
N LEU A 461 -3.48 -7.15 -18.41
CA LEU A 461 -3.99 -6.70 -17.12
C LEU A 461 -3.43 -5.30 -16.82
N GLU A 462 -4.31 -4.31 -16.74
CA GLU A 462 -3.94 -2.94 -16.41
C GLU A 462 -3.81 -2.74 -14.89
N TRP A 463 -4.73 -3.34 -14.14
CA TRP A 463 -4.73 -3.45 -12.68
C TRP A 463 -5.88 -4.36 -12.22
N GLY A 464 -5.83 -4.82 -10.97
CA GLY A 464 -6.93 -5.54 -10.34
C GLY A 464 -6.91 -5.47 -8.83
N ALA A 465 -8.03 -5.83 -8.20
CA ALA A 465 -8.17 -5.86 -6.75
C ALA A 465 -9.29 -6.81 -6.30
N TYR A 466 -9.23 -7.20 -5.04
CA TYR A 466 -10.28 -7.94 -4.36
C TYR A 466 -11.11 -7.01 -3.48
N PHE A 467 -12.43 -7.20 -3.55
CA PHE A 467 -13.38 -6.49 -2.73
C PHE A 467 -14.34 -7.48 -2.07
N PHE A 468 -14.98 -7.05 -0.99
CA PHE A 468 -16.11 -7.72 -0.39
C PHE A 468 -17.37 -6.86 -0.60
N ALA A 469 -18.39 -7.40 -1.24
CA ALA A 469 -19.70 -6.77 -1.43
C ALA A 469 -20.63 -7.19 -0.27
N PRO A 470 -20.78 -6.35 0.77
CA PRO A 470 -21.58 -6.68 1.96
C PRO A 470 -23.07 -6.77 1.68
N SER A 471 -23.80 -7.44 2.57
CA SER A 471 -25.26 -7.39 2.60
C SER A 471 -25.78 -6.03 3.09
N LYS A 472 -27.07 -5.74 2.87
CA LYS A 472 -27.70 -4.50 3.40
C LYS A 472 -27.60 -4.41 4.93
N LYS A 473 -27.71 -5.53 5.63
CA LYS A 473 -27.50 -5.59 7.07
C LYS A 473 -26.05 -5.27 7.44
N ALA A 474 -25.10 -5.90 6.76
CA ALA A 474 -23.68 -5.65 7.00
C ALA A 474 -23.30 -4.18 6.69
N LEU A 475 -23.90 -3.55 5.68
CA LEU A 475 -23.73 -2.11 5.43
C LEU A 475 -24.22 -1.24 6.59
N ALA A 476 -25.38 -1.56 7.17
CA ALA A 476 -25.88 -0.87 8.36
C ALA A 476 -24.97 -1.09 9.58
N ASP A 477 -24.47 -2.32 9.77
CA ASP A 477 -23.54 -2.64 10.86
C ASP A 477 -22.21 -1.87 10.67
N LEU A 478 -21.66 -1.82 9.45
CA LEU A 478 -20.47 -1.04 9.09
C LEU A 478 -20.66 0.47 9.33
N GLN A 479 -21.81 1.01 8.95
CA GLN A 479 -22.16 2.41 9.21
C GLN A 479 -22.17 2.69 10.71
N GLN A 480 -22.79 1.82 11.51
CA GLN A 480 -22.87 1.99 12.96
C GLN A 480 -21.49 1.89 13.62
N TRP A 481 -20.65 0.93 13.19
CA TRP A 481 -19.28 0.80 13.69
C TRP A 481 -18.47 2.05 13.39
N ALA A 482 -18.52 2.54 12.15
CA ALA A 482 -17.82 3.74 11.74
C ALA A 482 -18.31 4.98 12.52
N ALA A 483 -19.62 5.13 12.70
CA ALA A 483 -20.22 6.22 13.48
C ALA A 483 -19.79 6.18 14.96
N SER A 484 -19.63 4.99 15.55
CA SER A 484 -19.22 4.83 16.96
C SER A 484 -17.78 5.26 17.23
N GLN A 485 -16.91 5.22 16.21
CA GLN A 485 -15.53 5.69 16.30
C GLN A 485 -15.44 7.22 16.13
N GLY A 486 -16.36 7.82 15.36
CA GLY A 486 -16.39 9.24 15.08
C GLY A 486 -15.15 9.71 14.34
N TYR A 487 -14.57 10.83 14.79
CA TYR A 487 -13.32 11.39 14.24
C TYR A 487 -12.06 10.84 14.93
N LYS A 488 -12.20 9.89 15.87
CA LYS A 488 -11.03 9.30 16.52
C LYS A 488 -10.27 8.43 15.51
N PRO A 489 -8.94 8.55 15.43
CA PRO A 489 -8.13 7.62 14.68
C PRO A 489 -8.35 6.19 15.20
N ALA A 490 -8.55 5.23 14.30
CA ALA A 490 -8.53 3.83 14.68
C ALA A 490 -7.11 3.46 15.12
N VAL A 491 -6.96 2.93 16.34
CA VAL A 491 -5.66 2.53 16.89
C VAL A 491 -5.54 1.01 16.88
N THR A 492 -4.38 0.50 16.47
CA THR A 492 -4.16 -0.94 16.29
C THR A 492 -3.93 -1.70 17.59
N TRP A 493 -3.54 -1.02 18.67
CA TRP A 493 -3.21 -1.64 19.97
C TRP A 493 -4.43 -1.84 20.86
N CYS A 494 -4.32 -2.77 21.82
CA CYS A 494 -5.42 -3.12 22.74
C CYS A 494 -4.92 -3.23 24.19
N ALA A 495 -5.55 -2.49 25.11
CA ALA A 495 -5.19 -2.54 26.53
C ALA A 495 -5.38 -3.94 27.15
N ASP A 496 -6.39 -4.70 26.74
CA ASP A 496 -6.62 -6.05 27.27
C ASP A 496 -5.55 -7.04 26.78
N GLN A 497 -5.05 -6.90 25.55
CA GLN A 497 -3.88 -7.65 25.08
C GLN A 497 -2.61 -7.25 25.85
N GLY A 498 -2.45 -5.95 26.13
CA GLY A 498 -1.38 -5.46 26.99
C GLY A 498 -1.40 -6.07 28.38
N GLU A 499 -2.57 -6.20 29.01
CA GLU A 499 -2.70 -6.84 30.32
C GLU A 499 -2.31 -8.32 30.29
N LYS A 500 -2.69 -9.05 29.24
CA LYS A 500 -2.26 -10.45 29.03
C LYS A 500 -0.74 -10.55 28.94
N GLU A 501 -0.10 -9.63 28.20
CA GLU A 501 1.35 -9.61 28.06
C GLU A 501 2.06 -9.22 29.37
N ILE A 502 1.54 -8.23 30.11
CA ILE A 502 2.03 -7.89 31.46
C ILE A 502 1.94 -9.10 32.39
N ALA A 503 0.84 -9.85 32.35
CA ALA A 503 0.66 -11.05 33.15
C ALA A 503 1.67 -12.16 32.77
N ARG A 504 1.96 -12.32 31.47
CA ARG A 504 3.01 -13.23 30.96
C ARG A 504 4.39 -12.83 31.49
N LEU A 505 4.75 -11.55 31.42
CA LEU A 505 6.04 -11.02 31.88
C LEU A 505 6.22 -11.20 33.40
N ARG A 506 5.16 -10.96 34.18
CA ARG A 506 5.15 -11.23 35.64
C ARG A 506 5.27 -12.72 35.96
N LEU A 507 4.77 -13.61 35.10
CA LEU A 507 4.94 -15.05 35.28
C LEU A 507 6.40 -15.47 35.08
N ILE A 508 7.08 -14.91 34.08
CA ILE A 508 8.52 -15.13 33.85
C ILE A 508 9.32 -14.73 35.09
N GLU A 509 9.01 -13.58 35.69
CA GLU A 509 9.66 -13.13 36.93
C GLU A 509 9.50 -14.14 38.07
N ARG A 510 8.28 -14.66 38.28
CA ARG A 510 8.00 -15.66 39.32
C ARG A 510 8.69 -17.00 39.08
N GLN A 511 8.84 -17.42 37.81
CA GLN A 511 9.36 -18.75 37.46
C GLN A 511 10.88 -18.77 37.22
N HIS A 512 11.43 -17.69 36.69
CA HIS A 512 12.81 -17.63 36.19
C HIS A 512 13.64 -16.50 36.82
N GLY A 513 13.04 -15.71 37.73
CA GLY A 513 13.72 -14.65 38.47
C GLY A 513 13.81 -13.32 37.72
N GLU A 514 14.34 -12.32 38.42
CA GLU A 514 14.35 -10.91 38.01
C GLU A 514 15.18 -10.67 36.72
N ALA A 515 16.33 -11.34 36.57
CA ALA A 515 17.19 -11.16 35.40
C ALA A 515 16.52 -11.64 34.09
N ALA A 516 15.83 -12.78 34.13
CA ALA A 516 15.08 -13.29 32.99
C ALA A 516 13.89 -12.38 32.66
N ALA A 517 13.20 -11.86 33.68
CA ALA A 517 12.12 -10.91 33.49
C ALA A 517 12.60 -9.57 32.93
N MET A 518 13.72 -9.02 33.39
CA MET A 518 14.35 -7.82 32.84
C MET A 518 14.60 -7.98 31.33
N ALA A 519 15.19 -9.12 30.91
CA ALA A 519 15.41 -9.41 29.50
C ALA A 519 14.08 -9.49 28.72
N ALA A 520 13.07 -10.17 29.26
CA ALA A 520 11.76 -10.29 28.63
C ALA A 520 11.02 -8.94 28.51
N TRP A 521 11.06 -8.10 29.54
CA TRP A 521 10.52 -6.73 29.50
C TRP A 521 11.24 -5.87 28.49
N LYS A 522 12.58 -5.95 28.43
CA LYS A 522 13.38 -5.26 27.41
C LYS A 522 12.96 -5.66 26.00
N THR A 523 12.82 -6.96 25.72
CA THR A 523 12.32 -7.44 24.42
C THR A 523 10.89 -6.94 24.17
N ALA A 524 10.00 -7.04 25.15
CA ALA A 524 8.62 -6.61 24.98
C ALA A 524 8.48 -5.10 24.70
N LEU A 525 9.38 -4.26 25.21
CA LEU A 525 9.30 -2.80 25.03
C LEU A 525 10.09 -2.29 23.82
N GLU A 526 11.28 -2.84 23.55
CA GLU A 526 12.25 -2.26 22.61
C GLU A 526 12.48 -3.09 21.33
N ASP A 527 11.97 -4.32 21.26
CA ASP A 527 12.19 -5.19 20.10
C ASP A 527 11.40 -4.70 18.86
N PRO A 528 12.01 -4.65 17.66
CA PRO A 528 11.33 -4.23 16.44
C PRO A 528 10.11 -5.07 16.07
N ASP A 529 10.09 -6.38 16.37
CA ASP A 529 8.92 -7.23 16.10
C ASP A 529 7.81 -6.92 17.09
N SER A 530 8.13 -6.67 18.36
CA SER A 530 7.15 -6.21 19.36
C SER A 530 6.48 -4.90 18.90
N ALA A 531 7.29 -3.96 18.42
CA ALA A 531 6.81 -2.71 17.85
C ALA A 531 5.92 -2.97 16.62
N SER A 532 6.39 -3.76 15.65
CA SER A 532 5.67 -4.04 14.40
C SER A 532 4.31 -4.71 14.63
N HIS A 533 4.18 -5.52 15.69
CA HIS A 533 2.93 -6.18 16.09
C HIS A 533 2.13 -5.41 17.15
N PHE A 534 2.51 -4.17 17.48
CA PHE A 534 1.85 -3.32 18.49
C PHE A 534 1.76 -3.93 19.90
N VAL A 535 2.64 -4.87 20.24
CA VAL A 535 2.71 -5.48 21.57
C VAL A 535 3.15 -4.42 22.59
N ASN A 536 4.21 -3.66 22.30
CA ASN A 536 4.66 -2.59 23.19
C ASN A 536 3.60 -1.48 23.39
N ALA A 537 2.92 -1.06 22.33
CA ALA A 537 1.84 -0.08 22.38
C ALA A 537 0.65 -0.59 23.22
N SER A 538 0.35 -1.88 23.13
CA SER A 538 -0.67 -2.54 23.95
C SER A 538 -0.29 -2.57 25.42
N ILE A 539 0.98 -2.89 25.76
CA ILE A 539 1.49 -2.80 27.13
C ILE A 539 1.37 -1.37 27.66
N TRP A 540 1.79 -0.37 26.88
CA TRP A 540 1.67 1.04 27.27
C TRP A 540 0.20 1.44 27.52
N ALA A 541 -0.72 1.02 26.65
CA ALA A 541 -2.16 1.25 26.85
C ALA A 541 -2.69 0.60 28.13
N ALA A 542 -2.29 -0.65 28.42
CA ALA A 542 -2.66 -1.32 29.66
C ALA A 542 -2.16 -0.55 30.89
N ILE A 543 -0.91 -0.07 30.89
CA ILE A 543 -0.37 0.72 32.01
C ILE A 543 -1.18 1.99 32.24
N ARG A 544 -1.55 2.70 31.17
CA ARG A 544 -2.40 3.91 31.24
C ARG A 544 -3.78 3.60 31.81
N GLU A 545 -4.45 2.58 31.26
CA GLU A 545 -5.87 2.34 31.50
C GLU A 545 -6.16 1.47 32.73
N ARG A 546 -5.22 0.62 33.14
CA ARG A 546 -5.42 -0.40 34.18
C ARG A 546 -4.49 -0.26 35.38
N HIS A 547 -3.38 0.45 35.26
CA HIS A 547 -2.35 0.59 36.33
C HIS A 547 -2.13 2.04 36.78
N GLY A 548 -3.09 2.94 36.56
CA GLY A 548 -2.99 4.33 37.04
C GLY A 548 -1.88 5.16 36.38
N GLY A 549 -1.41 4.74 35.20
CA GLY A 549 -0.43 5.48 34.41
C GLY A 549 1.03 5.18 34.71
N ALA A 550 1.34 4.34 35.71
CA ALA A 550 2.70 3.91 36.01
C ALA A 550 2.76 2.45 36.49
N LEU A 551 3.88 1.77 36.27
CA LEU A 551 4.05 0.37 36.64
C LEU A 551 5.49 0.06 37.07
N ARG A 552 5.67 -0.53 38.26
CA ARG A 552 6.97 -1.08 38.67
C ARG A 552 7.23 -2.41 37.98
N THR A 553 8.40 -2.53 37.37
CA THR A 553 8.87 -3.74 36.68
C THR A 553 10.37 -3.94 36.95
N PRO A 554 10.92 -5.14 36.68
CA PRO A 554 12.37 -5.35 36.65
C PRO A 554 13.12 -4.43 35.68
N PHE A 555 12.46 -3.92 34.63
CA PHE A 555 13.04 -2.96 33.69
C PHE A 555 13.17 -1.53 34.26
N GLY A 556 12.43 -1.23 35.33
CA GLY A 556 12.34 0.08 35.94
C GLY A 556 10.89 0.45 36.27
N VAL A 557 10.70 1.67 36.79
CA VAL A 557 9.36 2.24 36.97
C VAL A 557 8.93 2.86 35.65
N LEU A 558 8.06 2.16 34.93
CA LEU A 558 7.51 2.58 33.65
C LEU A 558 6.45 3.66 33.88
N VAL A 559 6.54 4.79 33.21
CA VAL A 559 5.57 5.89 33.27
C VAL A 559 4.97 6.06 31.88
N ALA A 560 3.67 5.82 31.78
CA ALA A 560 2.95 5.68 30.52
C ALA A 560 1.96 6.82 30.25
N ASP A 561 1.30 7.32 31.29
CA ASP A 561 0.33 8.41 31.15
C ASP A 561 1.02 9.71 30.74
N ARG A 562 0.46 10.41 29.74
CA ARG A 562 1.03 11.63 29.15
C ARG A 562 1.36 12.69 30.20
N ASP A 563 0.46 12.94 31.14
CA ASP A 563 0.63 14.02 32.12
C ASP A 563 1.66 13.62 33.19
N LEU A 564 1.72 12.33 33.55
CA LEU A 564 2.81 11.79 34.39
C LEU A 564 4.16 11.82 33.68
N VAL A 565 4.21 11.47 32.39
CA VAL A 565 5.42 11.57 31.56
C VAL A 565 5.91 13.01 31.50
N TYR A 566 5.02 13.97 31.29
CA TYR A 566 5.37 15.39 31.32
C TYR A 566 5.94 15.81 32.68
N LYS A 567 5.35 15.36 33.80
CA LYS A 567 5.89 15.62 35.15
C LYS A 567 7.30 15.05 35.33
N VAL A 568 7.58 13.85 34.81
CA VAL A 568 8.93 13.27 34.83
C VAL A 568 9.91 14.12 34.00
N PHE A 569 9.48 14.66 32.86
CA PHE A 569 10.33 15.55 32.07
C PHE A 569 10.58 16.89 32.74
N ALA A 570 9.53 17.50 33.30
CA ALA A 570 9.60 18.81 33.95
C ALA A 570 10.41 18.76 35.25
N ASP A 571 10.18 17.73 36.06
CA ASP A 571 10.81 17.52 37.38
C ASP A 571 10.81 18.80 38.24
N SER A 572 9.67 19.49 38.28
CA SER A 572 9.53 20.80 38.95
C SER A 572 9.81 20.75 40.45
N ASP A 573 9.69 19.58 41.07
CA ASP A 573 9.95 19.35 42.49
C ASP A 573 11.39 18.88 42.78
N THR A 574 12.26 18.79 41.76
CA THR A 574 13.66 18.33 41.85
C THR A 574 13.84 16.98 42.54
N LYS A 575 12.94 16.03 42.24
CA LYS A 575 12.91 14.68 42.85
C LYS A 575 13.60 13.63 41.98
N LEU A 576 13.97 14.00 40.76
CA LEU A 576 14.65 13.14 39.80
C LEU A 576 15.98 13.79 39.39
N THR A 577 16.86 13.01 38.78
CA THR A 577 18.10 13.52 38.20
C THR A 577 18.35 12.91 36.82
N ILE A 578 18.85 13.73 35.90
CA ILE A 578 19.29 13.33 34.56
C ILE A 578 20.76 12.84 34.57
N THR A 579 21.46 12.99 35.70
CA THR A 579 22.92 12.74 35.81
C THR A 579 23.33 11.27 35.65
N GLY A 580 22.37 10.34 35.64
CA GLY A 580 22.60 8.93 35.32
C GLY A 580 23.28 8.69 33.97
N TYR A 581 23.20 9.65 33.04
CA TYR A 581 23.89 9.57 31.74
C TYR A 581 25.39 9.89 31.80
N LEU A 582 25.86 10.60 32.84
CA LEU A 582 27.23 11.14 32.89
C LEU A 582 28.33 10.08 32.70
N PRO A 583 28.27 8.88 33.34
CA PRO A 583 29.30 7.87 33.14
C PRO A 583 29.39 7.39 31.68
N ARG A 584 28.27 7.37 30.96
CA ARG A 584 28.23 6.96 29.55
C ARG A 584 28.75 8.05 28.64
N MET A 585 28.37 9.30 28.90
CA MET A 585 28.87 10.48 28.20
C MET A 585 30.39 10.60 28.31
N LEU A 586 30.96 10.39 29.49
CA LEU A 586 32.43 10.42 29.71
C LEU A 586 33.20 9.42 28.84
N ARG A 587 32.62 8.26 28.55
CA ARG A 587 33.23 7.23 27.68
C ARG A 587 32.96 7.47 26.18
N SER A 588 32.25 8.53 25.82
CA SER A 588 31.77 8.82 24.47
C SER A 588 32.10 10.28 24.10
N PHE A 589 31.10 11.13 23.86
CA PHE A 589 31.28 12.55 23.49
C PHE A 589 31.86 13.47 24.57
N GLY A 590 32.05 13.00 25.79
CA GLY A 590 32.32 13.85 26.95
C GLY A 590 31.03 14.41 27.57
N ILE A 591 31.16 15.04 28.73
CA ILE A 591 30.00 15.52 29.50
C ILE A 591 29.27 16.63 28.73
N LEU A 592 28.03 16.34 28.32
CA LEU A 592 27.12 17.28 27.66
C LEU A 592 26.24 17.96 28.71
N TYR A 593 25.79 19.19 28.45
CA TYR A 593 24.81 19.87 29.30
C TYR A 593 23.48 19.08 29.38
N LEU A 594 23.20 18.21 28.41
CA LEU A 594 22.03 17.32 28.43
C LEU A 594 22.06 16.30 29.58
N GLY A 595 23.23 16.02 30.15
CA GLY A 595 23.42 15.15 31.32
C GLY A 595 23.50 15.88 32.65
N ARG A 596 23.10 17.16 32.70
CA ARG A 596 23.14 18.02 33.90
C ARG A 596 21.75 18.51 34.27
N ASP A 597 21.46 18.52 35.57
CA ASP A 597 20.23 19.14 36.08
C ASP A 597 20.36 20.67 36.06
N ALA A 598 19.28 21.37 35.74
CA ALA A 598 19.21 22.84 35.80
C ALA A 598 18.97 23.35 37.24
N GLY A 599 19.17 24.65 37.45
CA GLY A 599 18.91 25.32 38.72
C GLY A 599 19.88 24.96 39.83
N GLN A 600 21.00 24.32 39.51
CA GLN A 600 22.05 23.98 40.47
C GLN A 600 22.84 25.23 40.88
N PRO A 601 23.41 25.28 42.11
CA PRO A 601 24.16 26.46 42.58
C PRO A 601 25.34 26.88 41.70
N ASP A 602 25.93 25.94 40.97
CA ASP A 602 27.06 26.18 40.06
C ASP A 602 26.65 26.75 38.69
N GLN A 603 25.34 26.72 38.37
CA GLN A 603 24.73 27.16 37.11
C GLN A 603 25.40 26.58 35.85
N VAL A 604 25.99 25.40 35.94
CA VAL A 604 26.77 24.85 34.82
C VAL A 604 25.86 24.50 33.65
N TYR A 605 24.65 23.99 33.90
CA TYR A 605 23.68 23.73 32.83
C TYR A 605 23.35 25.01 32.05
N GLU A 606 23.04 26.09 32.75
CA GLU A 606 22.63 27.37 32.16
C GLU A 606 23.77 27.96 31.34
N GLN A 607 24.99 27.97 31.89
CA GLN A 607 26.18 28.49 31.21
C GLN A 607 26.53 27.69 29.95
N GLU A 608 26.43 26.36 30.00
CA GLU A 608 26.79 25.48 28.87
C GLU A 608 25.70 25.41 27.79
N SER A 609 24.43 25.56 28.15
CA SER A 609 23.30 25.32 27.23
C SER A 609 22.77 26.57 26.51
N THR A 610 22.88 27.76 27.12
CA THR A 610 22.19 28.99 26.67
C THR A 610 22.49 29.33 25.21
N ALA A 611 23.77 29.43 24.83
CA ALA A 611 24.15 29.84 23.48
C ALA A 611 23.76 28.80 22.42
N CYS A 612 23.96 27.51 22.71
CA CYS A 612 23.63 26.41 21.81
C CYS A 612 22.12 26.33 21.57
N ASN A 613 21.32 26.34 22.64
CA ASN A 613 19.86 26.27 22.56
C ASN A 613 19.28 27.47 21.81
N ALA A 614 19.75 28.69 22.12
CA ALA A 614 19.30 29.90 21.43
C ALA A 614 19.60 29.84 19.92
N ALA A 615 20.78 29.34 19.53
CA ALA A 615 21.15 29.21 18.13
C ALA A 615 20.31 28.17 17.38
N ILE A 616 20.03 27.02 18.02
CA ILE A 616 19.16 25.98 17.43
C ILE A 616 17.72 26.49 17.28
N MET A 617 17.18 27.17 18.29
CA MET A 617 15.82 27.73 18.25
C MET A 617 15.67 28.87 17.24
N ALA A 618 16.78 29.52 16.87
CA ALA A 618 16.81 30.58 15.86
C ALA A 618 16.98 30.06 14.42
N LEU A 619 17.11 28.74 14.21
CA LEU A 619 17.16 28.15 12.87
C LEU A 619 15.85 28.40 12.13
N ASP A 620 15.95 28.94 10.92
CA ASP A 620 14.80 29.32 10.10
C ASP A 620 14.07 28.09 9.54
N GLN A 621 12.84 27.88 9.98
CA GLN A 621 12.01 26.73 9.55
C GLN A 621 11.70 26.75 8.04
N PRO A 622 11.23 27.86 7.44
CA PRO A 622 11.09 27.93 5.99
C PRO A 622 12.35 27.56 5.20
N ALA A 623 13.52 28.05 5.60
CA ALA A 623 14.79 27.75 4.93
C ALA A 623 15.19 26.28 5.13
N ALA A 624 14.98 25.72 6.32
CA ALA A 624 15.20 24.30 6.59
C ALA A 624 14.29 23.41 5.72
N PHE A 625 13.01 23.76 5.60
CA PHE A 625 12.07 23.06 4.72
C PHE A 625 12.52 23.09 3.26
N GLU A 626 12.89 24.27 2.74
CA GLU A 626 13.33 24.42 1.35
C GLU A 626 14.63 23.66 1.07
N LEU A 627 15.60 23.71 2.00
CA LEU A 627 16.84 22.95 1.87
C LEU A 627 16.57 21.44 1.84
N ALA A 628 15.74 20.93 2.77
CA ALA A 628 15.39 19.52 2.83
C ALA A 628 14.70 19.04 1.54
N ARG A 629 13.74 19.83 1.04
CA ARG A 629 13.05 19.56 -0.21
C ARG A 629 14.02 19.53 -1.39
N ALA A 630 14.88 20.54 -1.51
CA ALA A 630 15.84 20.67 -2.61
C ALA A 630 16.89 19.55 -2.61
N VAL A 631 17.43 19.19 -1.44
CA VAL A 631 18.41 18.09 -1.33
C VAL A 631 17.78 16.76 -1.73
N THR A 632 16.59 16.47 -1.21
CA THR A 632 15.87 15.22 -1.53
C THR A 632 15.59 15.11 -3.03
N GLN A 633 15.09 16.18 -3.66
CA GLN A 633 14.84 16.21 -5.11
C GLN A 633 16.13 16.07 -5.93
N LYS A 634 17.22 16.72 -5.49
CA LYS A 634 18.52 16.65 -6.17
C LYS A 634 19.09 15.23 -6.14
N VAL A 635 19.06 14.57 -4.99
CA VAL A 635 19.57 13.20 -4.83
C VAL A 635 18.75 12.25 -5.70
N LEU A 636 17.42 12.34 -5.61
CA LEU A 636 16.52 11.49 -6.39
C LEU A 636 16.72 11.68 -7.90
N GLY A 637 16.80 12.94 -8.37
CA GLY A 637 17.04 13.26 -9.77
C GLY A 637 18.41 12.79 -10.28
N PHE A 638 19.44 12.85 -9.43
CA PHE A 638 20.76 12.32 -9.76
C PHE A 638 20.75 10.81 -9.96
N MET A 639 20.12 10.05 -9.05
CA MET A 639 20.02 8.59 -9.15
C MET A 639 19.21 8.16 -10.38
N VAL A 640 18.09 8.83 -10.66
CA VAL A 640 17.29 8.57 -11.87
C VAL A 640 18.10 8.83 -13.13
N LYS A 641 18.81 9.98 -13.20
CA LYS A 641 19.65 10.30 -14.34
C LYS A 641 20.73 9.23 -14.56
N GLN A 642 21.42 8.80 -13.51
CA GLN A 642 22.43 7.75 -13.61
C GLN A 642 21.83 6.44 -14.14
N THR A 643 20.65 6.06 -13.65
CA THR A 643 19.95 4.84 -14.08
C THR A 643 19.55 4.91 -15.55
N ILE A 644 19.05 6.08 -16.00
CA ILE A 644 18.74 6.32 -17.42
C ILE A 644 20.02 6.23 -18.26
N ASP A 645 21.11 6.83 -17.81
CA ASP A 645 22.40 6.82 -18.52
C ASP A 645 22.94 5.38 -18.67
N TYR A 646 22.82 4.53 -17.63
CA TYR A 646 23.17 3.12 -17.69
C TYR A 646 22.26 2.31 -18.61
N ALA A 647 20.94 2.48 -18.50
CA ALA A 647 19.99 1.80 -19.39
C ALA A 647 20.23 2.17 -20.86
N ALA A 648 20.53 3.45 -21.14
CA ALA A 648 20.87 3.90 -22.48
C ALA A 648 22.19 3.29 -22.99
N SER A 649 23.22 3.16 -22.13
CA SER A 649 24.50 2.54 -22.53
C SER A 649 24.35 1.05 -22.85
N ASP A 650 23.42 0.38 -22.18
CA ASP A 650 23.17 -1.05 -22.35
C ASP A 650 22.19 -1.34 -23.50
N GLY A 651 21.63 -0.29 -24.12
CA GLY A 651 20.67 -0.41 -25.22
C GLY A 651 19.26 -0.81 -24.77
N GLU A 652 18.95 -0.64 -23.49
CA GLU A 652 17.66 -0.97 -22.90
C GLU A 652 16.59 0.06 -23.31
N ALA A 653 15.35 -0.40 -23.49
CA ALA A 653 14.22 0.49 -23.84
C ALA A 653 13.61 1.20 -22.62
N SER A 654 13.91 0.70 -21.43
CA SER A 654 13.36 1.16 -20.15
C SER A 654 14.41 1.16 -19.05
N TRP A 655 14.19 1.96 -18.03
CA TRP A 655 14.99 1.99 -16.82
C TRP A 655 14.11 1.67 -15.61
N GLU A 656 14.69 1.04 -14.60
CA GLU A 656 14.08 0.81 -13.30
C GLU A 656 15.10 1.14 -12.22
N LEU A 657 14.69 1.96 -11.26
CA LEU A 657 15.47 2.35 -10.09
C LEU A 657 14.70 1.94 -8.85
N THR A 658 15.32 1.16 -7.98
CA THR A 658 14.85 0.93 -6.61
C THR A 658 15.77 1.64 -5.65
N VAL A 659 15.21 2.53 -4.83
CA VAL A 659 15.93 3.36 -3.86
C VAL A 659 15.59 2.90 -2.46
N ASP A 660 16.59 2.55 -1.65
CA ASP A 660 16.44 2.41 -0.21
C ASP A 660 16.36 3.79 0.45
N VAL A 661 15.48 3.95 1.44
CA VAL A 661 15.30 5.24 2.13
C VAL A 661 16.60 5.86 2.65
N HIS A 662 17.59 5.06 3.08
CA HIS A 662 18.85 5.58 3.61
C HIS A 662 19.65 6.32 2.54
N GLU A 663 19.53 5.94 1.26
CA GLU A 663 20.16 6.62 0.14
C GLU A 663 19.63 8.05 -0.05
N LEU A 664 18.44 8.35 0.48
CA LEU A 664 17.86 9.70 0.50
C LEU A 664 18.11 10.42 1.82
N VAL A 665 18.02 9.71 2.96
CA VAL A 665 18.12 10.29 4.31
C VAL A 665 19.57 10.65 4.67
N ASP A 666 20.56 9.83 4.31
CA ASP A 666 21.96 10.09 4.66
C ASP A 666 22.48 11.38 4.01
N PRO A 667 22.31 11.60 2.69
CA PRO A 667 22.73 12.86 2.06
C PRO A 667 21.94 14.07 2.57
N LEU A 668 20.66 13.89 2.92
CA LEU A 668 19.82 14.92 3.53
C LEU A 668 20.41 15.38 4.86
N LEU A 669 20.64 14.46 5.79
CA LEU A 669 21.17 14.78 7.11
C LEU A 669 22.61 15.32 7.03
N ALA A 670 23.43 14.81 6.10
CA ALA A 670 24.76 15.37 5.84
C ALA A 670 24.70 16.85 5.42
N ALA A 671 23.75 17.23 4.55
CA ALA A 671 23.57 18.62 4.15
C ALA A 671 23.21 19.53 5.33
N PHE A 672 22.47 19.03 6.33
CA PHE A 672 22.19 19.78 7.56
C PHE A 672 23.36 19.82 8.54
N CYS A 673 24.21 18.78 8.56
CA CYS A 673 25.49 18.81 9.29
C CYS A 673 26.39 19.94 8.75
N GLU A 674 26.46 20.08 7.43
CA GLU A 674 27.18 21.15 6.74
C GLU A 674 26.53 22.52 6.99
N ALA A 675 25.22 22.65 6.80
CA ALA A 675 24.53 23.94 6.88
C ALA A 675 24.45 24.51 8.30
N TRP A 676 24.18 23.68 9.32
CA TRP A 676 23.93 24.16 10.69
C TRP A 676 25.17 24.11 11.58
N PHE A 677 26.09 23.18 11.32
CA PHE A 677 27.27 22.95 12.15
C PHE A 677 28.60 23.18 11.40
N GLY A 678 28.57 23.26 10.07
CA GLY A 678 29.74 23.61 9.26
C GLY A 678 30.74 22.47 9.12
N LEU A 679 30.28 21.22 9.27
CA LEU A 679 31.12 20.06 8.95
C LEU A 679 31.47 20.04 7.47
N SER A 680 32.65 19.53 7.15
CA SER A 680 33.07 19.21 5.79
C SER A 680 34.10 18.07 5.82
N GLU A 681 34.44 17.53 4.66
CA GLU A 681 35.52 16.55 4.51
C GLU A 681 36.92 17.22 4.49
N ASP A 682 36.98 18.55 4.57
CA ASP A 682 38.24 19.29 4.53
C ASP A 682 39.13 18.92 5.73
N GLY A 683 40.43 18.80 5.45
CA GLY A 683 41.40 18.37 6.46
C GLY A 683 41.31 16.89 6.84
N GLY A 684 40.36 16.12 6.28
CA GLY A 684 40.26 14.66 6.48
C GLY A 684 39.81 14.23 7.87
N HIS A 685 39.23 15.14 8.68
CA HIS A 685 38.75 14.82 10.04
C HIS A 685 37.43 14.04 10.02
N PHE A 686 36.61 14.25 9.00
CA PHE A 686 35.29 13.64 8.84
C PHE A 686 35.13 13.10 7.42
N ARG A 687 34.21 12.14 7.23
CA ARG A 687 33.76 11.66 5.92
C ARG A 687 32.27 11.88 5.75
N ARG A 688 31.84 12.25 4.54
CA ARG A 688 30.43 12.46 4.23
C ARG A 688 29.74 11.14 3.89
N VAL A 689 29.45 10.34 4.91
CA VAL A 689 28.90 8.98 4.77
C VAL A 689 27.92 8.63 5.88
N GLY A 690 26.92 7.82 5.54
CA GLY A 690 26.00 7.18 6.48
C GLY A 690 26.67 6.19 7.42
N TYR A 691 25.86 5.41 8.14
CA TYR A 691 26.37 4.42 9.10
C TYR A 691 27.22 3.34 8.39
N ARG A 692 28.41 3.07 8.92
CA ARG A 692 29.32 2.02 8.43
C ARG A 692 29.55 0.99 9.52
N TRP A 693 29.17 -0.26 9.24
CA TRP A 693 29.37 -1.37 10.18
C TRP A 693 30.83 -1.86 10.21
N ASP A 694 31.58 -1.59 9.14
CA ASP A 694 32.97 -1.97 8.94
C ASP A 694 33.95 -0.85 9.32
N TRP A 695 33.47 0.26 9.90
CA TRP A 695 34.33 1.31 10.41
C TRP A 695 35.23 0.79 11.54
N THR A 696 36.48 1.21 11.54
CA THR A 696 37.46 0.81 12.57
C THR A 696 38.03 2.00 13.34
N PRO A 697 38.35 1.82 14.64
CA PRO A 697 38.99 2.88 15.43
C PRO A 697 40.26 3.40 14.77
N GLY A 698 40.31 4.72 14.53
CA GLY A 698 41.41 5.41 13.85
C GLY A 698 41.04 5.95 12.48
N GLU A 699 39.98 5.42 11.85
CA GLU A 699 39.43 6.01 10.63
C GLU A 699 38.61 7.27 10.96
N PRO A 700 38.58 8.28 10.05
CA PRO A 700 37.74 9.45 10.23
C PRO A 700 36.26 9.04 10.40
N PRO A 701 35.55 9.56 11.41
CA PRO A 701 34.14 9.26 11.60
C PRO A 701 33.29 9.84 10.45
N GLY A 702 32.24 9.11 10.07
CA GLY A 702 31.25 9.54 9.09
C GLY A 702 30.19 10.46 9.70
N TYR A 703 29.77 11.48 8.96
CA TYR A 703 28.55 12.25 9.22
C TYR A 703 27.54 12.02 8.09
N PRO A 704 26.26 11.72 8.41
CA PRO A 704 25.66 11.63 9.75
C PRO A 704 25.96 10.33 10.53
N GLY A 705 26.56 9.31 9.88
CA GLY A 705 26.53 7.91 10.35
C GLY A 705 26.97 7.64 11.79
N HIS A 706 28.12 8.17 12.22
CA HIS A 706 28.69 7.85 13.54
C HIS A 706 28.13 8.69 14.69
N PHE A 707 27.09 9.49 14.45
CA PHE A 707 26.31 10.16 15.50
C PHE A 707 25.10 9.34 15.97
N LEU A 708 24.73 8.28 15.25
CA LEU A 708 23.58 7.42 15.55
C LEU A 708 23.83 6.49 16.77
N SER A 709 24.93 5.73 16.76
CA SER A 709 25.21 4.75 17.82
C SER A 709 25.50 5.37 19.20
N PRO A 710 26.17 6.53 19.33
CA PRO A 710 26.35 7.15 20.64
C PRO A 710 25.02 7.57 21.28
N SER A 711 24.05 8.03 20.49
CA SER A 711 22.71 8.37 20.99
C SER A 711 22.03 7.16 21.62
N ARG A 712 22.02 6.03 20.90
CA ARG A 712 21.48 4.76 21.42
C ARG A 712 22.19 4.35 22.71
N TYR A 713 23.52 4.41 22.74
CA TYR A 713 24.29 4.05 23.93
C TYR A 713 24.00 4.94 25.14
N ILE A 714 23.98 6.26 24.95
CA ILE A 714 23.81 7.21 26.05
C ILE A 714 22.38 7.11 26.61
N PHE A 715 21.36 7.18 25.76
CA PHE A 715 19.97 7.39 26.21
C PHE A 715 19.12 6.13 26.35
N GLN A 716 19.50 4.98 25.77
CA GLN A 716 18.77 3.73 26.01
C GLN A 716 18.79 3.39 27.50
N PRO A 717 17.67 2.96 28.13
CA PRO A 717 17.66 2.63 29.56
C PRO A 717 18.75 1.61 29.94
N HIS A 718 18.75 0.47 29.23
CA HIS A 718 19.63 -0.67 29.49
C HIS A 718 20.33 -1.11 28.20
N PRO A 719 21.38 -0.40 27.71
CA PRO A 719 22.13 -0.83 26.53
C PRO A 719 22.86 -2.15 26.79
N ASN A 720 23.01 -2.98 25.77
CA ASN A 720 23.82 -4.20 25.87
C ASN A 720 25.30 -3.90 25.60
N ALA A 721 26.20 -4.84 25.93
CA ALA A 721 27.64 -4.66 25.79
C ALA A 721 28.09 -4.26 24.36
N THR A 722 27.42 -4.76 23.32
CA THR A 722 27.70 -4.40 21.93
C THR A 722 27.36 -2.93 21.65
N VAL A 723 26.17 -2.49 22.08
CA VAL A 723 25.75 -1.08 21.96
C VAL A 723 26.70 -0.17 22.74
N GLU A 724 27.12 -0.58 23.94
CA GLU A 724 28.09 0.19 24.74
C GLU A 724 29.44 0.35 24.05
N ALA A 725 30.01 -0.75 23.55
CA ALA A 725 31.31 -0.73 22.89
C ALA A 725 31.30 0.14 21.62
N ILE A 726 30.31 -0.03 20.76
CA ILE A 726 30.19 0.72 19.50
C ILE A 726 29.90 2.20 19.78
N GLY A 727 28.93 2.50 20.65
CA GLY A 727 28.53 3.88 20.95
C GLY A 727 29.60 4.69 21.69
N ALA A 728 30.40 4.03 22.55
CA ALA A 728 31.57 4.64 23.16
C ALA A 728 32.64 4.97 22.11
N ALA A 729 33.02 3.99 21.28
CA ALA A 729 34.05 4.16 20.25
C ALA A 729 33.69 5.24 19.23
N HIS A 730 32.46 5.24 18.72
CA HIS A 730 32.01 6.22 17.73
C HIS A 730 31.95 7.64 18.32
N GLY A 731 31.45 7.80 19.54
CA GLY A 731 31.33 9.12 20.16
C GLY A 731 32.69 9.71 20.56
N ASP A 732 33.63 8.88 21.04
CA ASP A 732 34.99 9.31 21.32
C ASP A 732 35.74 9.70 20.03
N ALA A 733 35.57 8.94 18.94
CA ALA A 733 36.10 9.29 17.63
C ALA A 733 35.53 10.61 17.10
N ALA A 734 34.21 10.78 17.14
CA ALA A 734 33.53 11.98 16.68
C ALA A 734 33.91 13.22 17.51
N ARG A 735 34.09 13.08 18.84
CA ARG A 735 34.61 14.14 19.71
C ARG A 735 36.02 14.56 19.30
N ARG A 736 36.95 13.61 19.18
CA ARG A 736 38.35 13.92 18.78
C ARG A 736 38.42 14.54 17.38
N ALA A 737 37.65 14.03 16.43
CA ALA A 737 37.57 14.59 15.09
C ALA A 737 37.06 16.04 15.12
N MET A 738 36.05 16.32 15.95
CA MET A 738 35.52 17.68 16.11
C MET A 738 36.55 18.62 16.77
N GLU A 739 37.27 18.16 17.79
CA GLU A 739 38.35 18.94 18.42
C GLU A 739 39.43 19.33 17.40
N ASN A 740 39.88 18.36 16.58
CA ASN A 740 40.88 18.60 15.55
C ASN A 740 40.35 19.53 14.44
N PHE A 741 39.11 19.31 14.00
CA PHE A 741 38.45 20.11 12.98
C PHE A 741 38.33 21.58 13.42
N LEU A 742 37.84 21.84 14.63
CA LEU A 742 37.71 23.20 15.17
C LEU A 742 39.06 23.84 15.49
N THR A 743 40.07 23.06 15.84
CA THR A 743 41.44 23.56 15.99
C THR A 743 42.01 24.07 14.67
N GLN A 744 41.74 23.36 13.57
CA GLN A 744 42.22 23.74 12.25
C GLN A 744 41.43 24.89 11.61
N PHE A 745 40.09 24.85 11.71
CA PHE A 745 39.22 25.76 10.96
C PHE A 745 38.59 26.87 11.82
N GLY A 746 38.75 26.83 13.14
CA GLY A 746 38.18 27.82 14.06
C GLY A 746 36.64 27.82 14.04
N PRO A 747 35.99 28.98 14.28
CA PRO A 747 34.55 29.08 14.14
C PRO A 747 34.17 28.96 12.67
N THR A 748 33.47 27.88 12.31
CA THR A 748 32.82 27.79 11.00
C THR A 748 31.78 28.91 10.85
N ASN A 749 31.35 29.21 9.61
CA ASN A 749 30.29 30.19 9.38
C ASN A 749 28.89 29.66 9.74
N ALA A 750 28.77 28.39 10.14
CA ALA A 750 27.51 27.77 10.44
C ALA A 750 26.92 28.27 11.77
N PRO A 751 25.61 28.52 11.84
CA PRO A 751 25.00 29.30 12.92
C PRO A 751 25.18 28.68 14.31
N VAL A 752 25.06 27.35 14.44
CA VAL A 752 25.13 26.69 15.75
C VAL A 752 26.57 26.65 16.27
N THR A 753 27.52 26.20 15.43
CA THR A 753 28.94 26.14 15.80
C THR A 753 29.49 27.52 16.12
N LYS A 754 29.17 28.53 15.28
CA LYS A 754 29.58 29.92 15.51
C LYS A 754 29.06 30.48 16.83
N ALA A 755 27.80 30.19 17.18
CA ALA A 755 27.21 30.68 18.43
C ALA A 755 27.84 30.02 19.67
N VAL A 756 28.10 28.72 19.63
CA VAL A 756 28.77 28.01 20.74
C VAL A 756 30.22 28.48 20.88
N TYR A 757 30.96 28.57 19.77
CA TYR A 757 32.36 28.99 19.76
C TYR A 757 32.54 30.40 20.33
N ASN A 758 31.68 31.35 19.94
CA ASN A 758 31.74 32.74 20.37
C ASN A 758 31.03 33.02 21.71
N SER A 759 30.49 32.00 22.37
CA SER A 759 29.84 32.17 23.66
C SER A 759 30.85 32.48 24.77
N PRO A 760 30.44 33.14 25.87
CA PRO A 760 31.33 33.35 27.02
C PRO A 760 31.96 32.06 27.55
N ARG A 761 31.21 30.95 27.53
CA ARG A 761 31.70 29.64 27.95
C ARG A 761 32.62 28.99 26.91
N GLY A 762 32.39 29.21 25.61
CA GLY A 762 33.19 28.61 24.53
C GLY A 762 34.49 29.32 24.21
N THR A 763 34.62 30.59 24.60
CA THR A 763 35.80 31.40 24.29
C THR A 763 37.08 30.76 24.85
N GLY A 764 37.96 30.30 23.95
CA GLY A 764 39.23 29.68 24.31
C GLY A 764 39.16 28.22 24.79
N ASP A 765 37.98 27.59 24.77
CA ASP A 765 37.78 26.19 25.21
C ASP A 765 37.25 25.32 24.05
N ILE A 766 38.15 24.94 23.14
CA ILE A 766 37.83 24.07 21.99
C ILE A 766 37.21 22.73 22.43
N PRO A 767 37.73 22.01 23.46
CA PRO A 767 37.08 20.78 23.93
C PRO A 767 35.62 20.96 24.35
N PHE A 768 35.28 22.06 25.03
CA PHE A 768 33.88 22.39 25.35
C PHE A 768 33.05 22.64 24.09
N VAL A 769 33.56 23.43 23.13
CA VAL A 769 32.84 23.71 21.89
C VAL A 769 32.61 22.42 21.11
N ALA A 770 33.64 21.58 21.00
CA ALA A 770 33.60 20.32 20.26
C ALA A 770 32.56 19.35 20.81
N ARG A 771 32.56 19.07 22.13
CA ARG A 771 31.56 18.19 22.74
C ARG A 771 30.14 18.74 22.64
N THR A 772 29.98 20.06 22.76
CA THR A 772 28.66 20.72 22.71
C THR A 772 28.06 20.64 21.30
N VAL A 773 28.87 20.93 20.28
CA VAL A 773 28.47 20.84 18.86
C VAL A 773 28.21 19.39 18.46
N ALA A 774 29.07 18.45 18.87
CA ALA A 774 28.86 17.02 18.64
C ALA A 774 27.58 16.50 19.31
N GLY A 775 27.32 16.91 20.55
CA GLY A 775 26.08 16.59 21.27
C GLY A 775 24.83 17.17 20.61
N ALA A 776 24.90 18.40 20.07
CA ALA A 776 23.79 19.00 19.35
C ALA A 776 23.45 18.23 18.06
N MET A 777 24.47 17.82 17.29
CA MET A 777 24.27 16.95 16.11
C MET A 777 23.69 15.59 16.48
N MET A 778 24.20 14.96 17.54
CA MET A 778 23.67 13.70 18.06
C MET A 778 22.22 13.85 18.56
N GLY A 779 21.77 15.01 19.01
CA GLY A 779 20.37 15.24 19.35
C GLY A 779 19.47 15.29 18.10
N PHE A 780 19.96 15.90 17.03
CA PHE A 780 19.24 16.10 15.77
C PHE A 780 19.17 14.84 14.90
N ILE A 781 20.32 14.26 14.56
CA ILE A 781 20.48 13.21 13.54
C ILE A 781 19.59 11.97 13.81
N PRO A 782 19.75 11.23 14.93
CA PRO A 782 18.96 10.02 15.19
C PRO A 782 17.48 10.30 15.38
N THR A 783 17.13 11.48 15.90
CA THR A 783 15.73 11.91 16.08
C THR A 783 15.06 12.09 14.72
N VAL A 784 15.71 12.81 13.80
CA VAL A 784 15.16 13.03 12.45
C VAL A 784 15.21 11.78 11.59
N ASP A 785 16.33 11.05 11.56
CA ASP A 785 16.44 9.75 10.88
C ASP A 785 15.34 8.79 11.32
N GLY A 786 15.21 8.58 12.63
CA GLY A 786 14.26 7.63 13.18
C GLY A 786 12.82 8.00 12.87
N ASN A 787 12.43 9.27 13.00
CA ASN A 787 11.08 9.72 12.66
C ASN A 787 10.84 9.65 11.14
N LEU A 788 11.78 10.05 10.28
CA LEU A 788 11.65 9.93 8.83
C LEU A 788 11.37 8.50 8.39
N ARG A 789 12.20 7.56 8.86
CA ARG A 789 12.05 6.15 8.49
C ARG A 789 10.75 5.55 9.02
N ARG A 790 10.36 5.86 10.26
CA ARG A 790 9.14 5.30 10.85
C ARG A 790 7.87 5.87 10.22
N ILE A 791 7.83 7.18 9.95
CA ILE A 791 6.70 7.81 9.27
C ILE A 791 6.56 7.24 7.85
N LEU A 792 7.66 7.15 7.10
CA LEU A 792 7.62 6.58 5.76
C LEU A 792 7.19 5.10 5.78
N ASN A 793 7.66 4.31 6.75
CA ASN A 793 7.24 2.92 6.91
C ASN A 793 5.71 2.81 7.06
N GLU A 794 5.13 3.61 7.95
CA GLU A 794 3.69 3.62 8.17
C GLU A 794 2.94 4.14 6.94
N TRP A 795 3.44 5.17 6.27
CA TRP A 795 2.83 5.69 5.04
C TRP A 795 2.88 4.73 3.86
N LEU A 796 3.93 3.90 3.76
CA LEU A 796 4.01 2.83 2.77
C LEU A 796 3.09 1.66 3.13
N ARG A 797 3.02 1.30 4.42
CA ARG A 797 2.15 0.23 4.93
C ARG A 797 0.67 0.54 4.71
N GLU A 798 0.25 1.78 5.00
CA GLU A 798 -1.15 2.23 4.92
C GLU A 798 -1.52 2.82 3.56
N GLY A 799 -0.54 2.95 2.64
CA GLY A 799 -0.76 3.58 1.34
C GLY A 799 -0.97 5.10 1.40
N THR A 800 -0.73 5.73 2.55
CA THR A 800 -0.84 7.19 2.78
C THR A 800 0.03 8.00 1.83
N LEU A 801 1.27 7.55 1.55
CA LEU A 801 2.14 8.22 0.57
C LEU A 801 1.47 8.29 -0.81
N TRP A 802 0.79 7.21 -1.21
CA TRP A 802 0.12 7.12 -2.50
C TRP A 802 -1.14 7.97 -2.55
N ALA A 803 -1.91 8.00 -1.46
CA ALA A 803 -3.06 8.90 -1.32
C ALA A 803 -2.65 10.39 -1.36
N LEU A 804 -1.50 10.73 -0.77
CA LEU A 804 -0.92 12.07 -0.85
C LEU A 804 -0.46 12.40 -2.27
N ARG A 805 0.24 11.49 -2.94
CA ARG A 805 0.69 11.65 -4.33
C ARG A 805 -0.47 11.76 -5.31
N ALA A 806 -1.54 11.01 -5.12
CA ALA A 806 -2.76 11.13 -5.91
C ALA A 806 -3.36 12.55 -5.89
N ARG A 807 -3.18 13.27 -4.77
CA ARG A 807 -3.66 14.65 -4.57
C ARG A 807 -2.67 15.72 -5.02
N HIS A 808 -1.37 15.46 -4.90
CA HIS A 808 -0.35 16.51 -4.93
C HIS A 808 0.81 16.27 -5.90
N ALA A 809 0.93 15.09 -6.52
CA ALA A 809 1.98 14.84 -7.50
C ALA A 809 1.90 15.85 -8.66
N GLY A 810 3.05 16.40 -9.06
CA GLY A 810 3.14 17.47 -10.05
C GLY A 810 2.71 18.85 -9.54
N THR A 811 2.29 18.99 -8.28
CA THR A 811 1.92 20.29 -7.69
C THR A 811 2.87 20.68 -6.56
N LYS A 812 3.70 21.69 -6.79
CA LYS A 812 4.65 22.17 -5.77
C LYS A 812 3.94 22.95 -4.66
N ALA A 813 4.25 22.67 -3.39
CA ALA A 813 3.81 23.54 -2.29
C ALA A 813 4.46 24.92 -2.39
N LYS A 814 3.67 25.97 -2.21
CA LYS A 814 4.09 27.38 -2.36
C LYS A 814 5.17 27.77 -1.36
N ASN A 815 5.05 27.28 -0.12
CA ASN A 815 5.97 27.53 0.99
C ASN A 815 5.75 26.49 2.09
N TYR A 816 6.52 26.61 3.17
CA TYR A 816 6.43 25.75 4.36
C TYR A 816 5.00 25.64 4.93
N MET A 817 4.24 26.74 5.02
CA MET A 817 2.89 26.71 5.59
C MET A 817 1.89 25.97 4.68
N ASP A 818 2.03 26.12 3.36
CA ASP A 818 1.24 25.35 2.39
C ASP A 818 1.57 23.85 2.49
N ALA A 819 2.85 23.49 2.57
CA ALA A 819 3.26 22.10 2.76
C ALA A 819 2.76 21.50 4.08
N LEU A 820 2.85 22.26 5.18
CA LEU A 820 2.30 21.86 6.47
C LEU A 820 0.79 21.61 6.35
N ASN A 821 0.03 22.53 5.76
CA ASN A 821 -1.42 22.36 5.60
C ASN A 821 -1.79 21.14 4.74
N ARG A 822 -0.97 20.80 3.73
CA ARG A 822 -1.19 19.62 2.87
C ARG A 822 -0.90 18.30 3.55
N LEU A 823 0.14 18.25 4.39
CA LEU A 823 0.69 16.99 4.91
C LEU A 823 0.35 16.72 6.37
N ARG A 824 -0.01 17.74 7.16
CA ARG A 824 -0.12 17.68 8.62
C ARG A 824 -1.03 16.56 9.13
N ASP A 825 -2.20 16.41 8.51
CA ASP A 825 -3.21 15.44 8.94
C ASP A 825 -2.79 13.98 8.73
N ASP A 826 -1.84 13.74 7.83
CA ASP A 826 -1.27 12.42 7.55
C ASP A 826 0.09 12.23 8.26
N PHE A 827 0.84 13.33 8.48
CA PHE A 827 2.18 13.32 9.08
C PHE A 827 2.15 13.17 10.61
N ILE A 828 1.33 13.97 11.30
CA ILE A 828 1.32 13.99 12.77
C ILE A 828 0.87 12.64 13.36
N PRO A 829 -0.20 11.99 12.87
CA PRO A 829 -0.61 10.70 13.39
C PRO A 829 0.47 9.62 13.26
N ALA A 830 1.14 9.54 12.11
CA ALA A 830 2.24 8.61 11.87
C ALA A 830 3.43 8.86 12.81
N MET A 831 3.76 10.14 13.05
CA MET A 831 4.79 10.52 14.02
C MET A 831 4.40 10.13 15.45
N GLN A 832 3.14 10.36 15.85
CA GLN A 832 2.66 10.05 17.19
C GLN A 832 2.58 8.54 17.46
N LEU A 833 2.28 7.76 16.43
CA LEU A 833 2.26 6.29 16.48
C LEU A 833 3.63 5.71 16.84
N ARG A 834 4.69 6.29 16.28
CA ARG A 834 6.06 5.74 16.26
C ARG A 834 7.12 6.77 16.67
N ALA A 835 6.84 7.62 17.64
CA ALA A 835 7.72 8.72 18.03
C ALA A 835 9.16 8.27 18.34
N VAL A 836 10.14 9.06 17.90
CA VAL A 836 11.56 8.92 18.26
C VAL A 836 12.03 10.20 18.95
N PRO A 837 12.71 10.11 20.11
CA PRO A 837 12.99 8.91 20.91
C PRO A 837 11.73 8.30 21.54
N GLU A 838 11.72 6.98 21.73
CA GLU A 838 10.57 6.30 22.35
C GLU A 838 10.56 6.44 23.87
N LEU A 839 11.74 6.26 24.47
CA LEU A 839 11.94 6.19 25.92
C LEU A 839 13.00 7.20 26.33
N ILE A 840 12.73 7.88 27.43
CA ILE A 840 13.70 8.73 28.13
C ILE A 840 13.66 8.31 29.60
N TRP A 841 14.80 8.31 30.29
CA TRP A 841 14.83 7.92 31.69
C TRP A 841 15.54 8.93 32.59
N ARG A 842 15.21 8.87 33.88
CA ARG A 842 15.82 9.62 34.98
C ARG A 842 16.04 8.69 36.17
N THR A 843 16.86 9.11 37.11
CA THR A 843 17.06 8.38 38.38
C THR A 843 16.34 9.12 39.51
N ALA A 844 15.63 8.41 40.38
CA ALA A 844 15.03 9.04 41.56
C ALA A 844 16.11 9.38 42.60
N VAL A 845 16.04 10.59 43.18
CA VAL A 845 16.97 11.02 44.26
C VAL A 845 16.31 11.01 45.64
N VAL A 846 14.97 11.02 45.69
CA VAL A 846 14.18 10.93 46.93
C VAL A 846 13.07 9.90 46.80
N SER A 847 12.56 9.42 47.93
CA SER A 847 11.36 8.57 47.94
C SER A 847 10.13 9.40 47.57
N GLN A 848 9.31 8.89 46.66
CA GLN A 848 8.08 9.54 46.20
C GLN A 848 7.08 8.53 45.63
N THR A 849 5.95 9.02 45.14
CA THR A 849 4.94 8.21 44.45
C THR A 849 4.68 8.77 43.06
N ILE A 850 4.71 7.91 42.03
CA ILE A 850 4.37 8.27 40.64
C ILE A 850 3.25 7.33 40.18
N GLY A 851 2.09 7.87 39.82
CA GLY A 851 0.95 7.05 39.37
C GLY A 851 0.50 5.99 40.39
N GLY A 852 0.62 6.28 41.69
CA GLY A 852 0.33 5.32 42.76
C GLY A 852 1.44 4.30 43.05
N VAL A 853 2.54 4.30 42.28
CA VAL A 853 3.70 3.42 42.48
C VAL A 853 4.72 4.08 43.41
N GLU A 854 5.12 3.38 44.47
CA GLU A 854 6.23 3.79 45.35
C GLU A 854 7.55 3.78 44.57
N VAL A 855 8.30 4.87 44.65
CA VAL A 855 9.61 5.10 44.02
C VAL A 855 10.62 5.44 45.11
N ARG A 856 11.82 4.87 45.03
CA ARG A 856 12.91 5.00 46.01
C ARG A 856 14.16 5.60 45.36
N PRO A 857 15.06 6.24 46.13
CA PRO A 857 16.34 6.71 45.62
C PRO A 857 17.11 5.61 44.89
N GLY A 858 17.61 5.91 43.70
CA GLY A 858 18.32 4.96 42.83
C GLY A 858 17.45 4.20 41.84
N ASP A 859 16.11 4.24 41.97
CA ASP A 859 15.23 3.64 40.97
C ASP A 859 15.37 4.36 39.61
N VAL A 860 15.38 3.57 38.53
CA VAL A 860 15.32 4.06 37.15
C VAL A 860 13.86 4.30 36.78
N ILE A 861 13.53 5.54 36.44
CA ILE A 861 12.21 5.97 35.99
C ILE A 861 12.23 6.08 34.48
N VAL A 862 11.48 5.22 33.79
CA VAL A 862 11.43 5.17 32.33
C VAL A 862 10.14 5.84 31.86
N ALA A 863 10.25 7.04 31.31
CA ALA A 863 9.15 7.77 30.72
C ALA A 863 8.95 7.36 29.25
N GLY A 864 7.78 6.82 28.94
CA GLY A 864 7.38 6.45 27.59
C GLY A 864 6.92 7.67 26.79
N ALA A 865 7.85 8.37 26.14
CA ALA A 865 7.51 9.47 25.22
C ALA A 865 6.57 8.97 24.11
N VAL A 866 6.82 7.76 23.57
CA VAL A 866 5.93 7.11 22.60
C VAL A 866 4.55 6.79 23.18
N SER A 867 4.46 6.42 24.46
CA SER A 867 3.17 6.18 25.12
C SER A 867 2.36 7.47 25.23
N ALA A 868 3.01 8.57 25.58
CA ALA A 868 2.39 9.89 25.67
C ALA A 868 1.88 10.38 24.30
N THR A 869 2.64 10.18 23.22
CA THR A 869 2.19 10.53 21.87
C THR A 869 1.09 9.60 21.37
N GLN A 870 1.14 8.31 21.65
CA GLN A 870 0.06 7.35 21.35
C GLN A 870 -1.25 7.68 22.08
N GLN A 871 -1.17 8.16 23.32
CA GLN A 871 -2.35 8.65 24.04
C GLN A 871 -2.93 9.89 23.35
N SER A 872 -2.10 10.84 22.92
CA SER A 872 -2.55 12.00 22.12
C SER A 872 -3.19 11.57 20.79
N LEU A 873 -2.63 10.57 20.11
CA LEU A 873 -3.19 9.99 18.89
C LEU A 873 -4.59 9.39 19.14
N ALA A 874 -4.74 8.56 20.18
CA ALA A 874 -6.02 7.96 20.55
C ALA A 874 -7.09 9.00 20.96
N GLU A 875 -6.66 10.14 21.49
CA GLU A 875 -7.52 11.29 21.83
C GLU A 875 -7.81 12.20 20.63
N GLY A 876 -7.21 11.96 19.45
CA GLY A 876 -7.34 12.80 18.26
C GLY A 876 -6.63 14.16 18.38
N ARG A 877 -5.66 14.29 19.30
CA ARG A 877 -4.87 15.52 19.49
C ARG A 877 -3.71 15.55 18.52
N GLN A 878 -3.49 16.67 17.84
CA GLN A 878 -2.36 16.86 16.93
C GLN A 878 -1.12 17.52 17.59
N ASP A 879 -0.79 17.12 18.82
CA ASP A 879 0.40 17.62 19.52
C ASP A 879 1.60 16.67 19.34
N ILE A 880 2.73 17.20 18.88
CA ILE A 880 3.98 16.46 18.65
C ILE A 880 5.00 16.66 19.77
N TYR A 881 4.83 17.66 20.63
CA TYR A 881 5.91 18.12 21.53
C TYR A 881 6.25 17.11 22.63
N HIS A 882 5.37 16.16 22.92
CA HIS A 882 5.66 15.06 23.84
C HIS A 882 6.77 14.13 23.32
N ALA A 883 6.93 13.97 22.00
CA ALA A 883 8.07 13.27 21.40
C ALA A 883 9.40 14.00 21.66
N PHE A 884 9.33 15.30 21.89
CA PHE A 884 10.48 16.19 22.10
C PHE A 884 10.70 16.56 23.57
N GLY A 885 10.07 15.85 24.50
CA GLY A 885 10.19 16.13 25.94
C GLY A 885 9.44 17.36 26.43
N GLY A 886 8.69 18.05 25.57
CA GLY A 886 7.91 19.26 25.88
C GLY A 886 8.05 20.37 24.83
N ASN A 887 7.18 21.38 24.91
CA ASN A 887 7.25 22.55 24.03
C ASN A 887 8.14 23.63 24.67
N ARG A 888 9.38 23.76 24.17
CA ARG A 888 10.38 24.71 24.68
C ARG A 888 10.00 26.20 24.49
N ARG A 889 9.00 26.52 23.66
CA ARG A 889 8.53 27.91 23.48
C ARG A 889 7.55 28.38 24.57
N VAL A 890 7.03 27.45 25.37
CA VAL A 890 6.06 27.78 26.43
C VAL A 890 6.81 28.07 27.73
N ALA A 891 6.35 29.08 28.48
CA ALA A 891 6.91 29.38 29.79
C ALA A 891 6.74 28.18 30.75
N GLY A 892 7.78 27.86 31.52
CA GLY A 892 7.77 26.70 32.43
C GLY A 892 7.94 25.35 31.72
N HIS A 893 8.43 25.33 30.48
CA HIS A 893 8.74 24.09 29.76
C HIS A 893 9.73 23.20 30.55
N PRO A 894 9.69 21.87 30.33
CA PRO A 894 10.72 20.97 30.84
C PRO A 894 12.13 21.38 30.40
N THR A 895 13.09 21.36 31.33
CA THR A 895 14.49 21.79 31.12
C THR A 895 15.12 21.19 29.85
N HIS A 896 14.90 19.89 29.62
CA HIS A 896 15.48 19.14 28.51
C HIS A 896 14.54 18.99 27.30
N SER A 897 13.47 19.80 27.21
CA SER A 897 12.65 19.87 25.98
C SER A 897 13.55 20.19 24.78
N CYS A 898 13.45 19.44 23.68
CA CYS A 898 14.37 19.59 22.56
C CYS A 898 14.28 21.02 21.95
N PRO A 899 15.38 21.78 21.88
CA PRO A 899 15.40 23.09 21.23
C PRO A 899 15.19 22.98 19.70
N GLY A 900 15.45 21.81 19.13
CA GLY A 900 15.36 21.54 17.69
C GLY A 900 14.04 20.97 17.22
N ALA A 901 12.98 20.96 18.04
CA ALA A 901 11.68 20.38 17.65
C ALA A 901 11.11 21.00 16.37
N ASP A 902 11.07 22.33 16.28
CA ASP A 902 10.47 23.02 15.14
C ASP A 902 11.33 22.95 13.86
N PRO A 903 12.68 23.13 13.92
CA PRO A 903 13.54 22.88 12.76
C PRO A 903 13.50 21.43 12.29
N ALA A 904 13.49 20.44 13.21
CA ALA A 904 13.38 19.03 12.85
C ALA A 904 12.08 18.73 12.10
N LEU A 905 10.94 19.31 12.56
CA LEU A 905 9.67 19.22 11.86
C LEU A 905 9.77 19.77 10.42
N ALA A 906 10.42 20.92 10.24
CA ALA A 906 10.60 21.51 8.92
C ALA A 906 11.45 20.64 7.98
N VAL A 907 12.52 20.03 8.48
CA VAL A 907 13.34 19.07 7.71
C VAL A 907 12.51 17.88 7.27
N MET A 908 11.76 17.27 8.20
CA MET A 908 10.93 16.11 7.90
C MET A 908 9.84 16.44 6.88
N LEU A 909 9.15 17.58 7.02
CA LEU A 909 8.14 18.02 6.07
C LEU A 909 8.73 18.31 4.69
N GLY A 910 9.95 18.87 4.60
CA GLY A 910 10.63 19.10 3.33
C GLY A 910 10.97 17.80 2.59
N PHE A 911 11.43 16.79 3.31
CA PHE A 911 11.66 15.44 2.77
C PHE A 911 10.37 14.82 2.22
N PHE A 912 9.29 14.79 3.01
CA PHE A 912 8.02 14.20 2.55
C PHE A 912 7.35 14.99 1.43
N SER A 913 7.43 16.32 1.47
CA SER A 913 6.99 17.20 0.38
C SER A 913 7.71 16.86 -0.93
N ALA A 914 9.03 16.61 -0.91
CA ALA A 914 9.76 16.19 -2.11
C ALA A 914 9.23 14.87 -2.71
N LEU A 915 8.93 13.87 -1.88
CA LEU A 915 8.41 12.57 -2.32
C LEU A 915 6.95 12.63 -2.80
N VAL A 916 6.14 13.52 -2.21
CA VAL A 916 4.73 13.70 -2.55
C VAL A 916 4.56 14.51 -3.84
N GLU A 917 5.39 15.54 -4.04
CA GLU A 917 5.26 16.50 -5.14
C GLU A 917 5.93 16.02 -6.44
N THR A 918 6.89 15.08 -6.36
CA THR A 918 7.64 14.63 -7.54
C THR A 918 6.75 13.98 -8.61
N GLU A 919 6.97 14.38 -9.86
CA GLU A 919 6.30 13.85 -11.06
C GLU A 919 6.79 12.44 -11.44
N LEU A 920 7.90 11.99 -10.86
CA LEU A 920 8.44 10.67 -11.12
C LEU A 920 7.42 9.60 -10.69
N PRO A 921 7.27 8.48 -11.43
CA PRO A 921 6.26 7.47 -11.17
C PRO A 921 6.67 6.54 -10.00
N LEU A 922 6.70 7.06 -8.77
CA LEU A 922 7.05 6.27 -7.59
C LEU A 922 6.00 5.20 -7.30
N ARG A 923 6.49 4.01 -6.92
CA ARG A 923 5.73 2.85 -6.45
C ARG A 923 6.41 2.27 -5.21
N THR A 924 5.71 1.41 -4.47
CA THR A 924 6.31 0.64 -3.37
C THR A 924 7.39 -0.27 -3.94
N GLY A 925 8.58 -0.27 -3.33
CA GLY A 925 9.64 -1.17 -3.74
C GLY A 925 9.47 -2.61 -3.24
N PRO A 926 10.25 -3.57 -3.76
CA PRO A 926 10.14 -4.99 -3.45
C PRO A 926 10.62 -5.35 -2.04
N ILE A 927 11.33 -4.45 -1.36
CA ILE A 927 11.82 -4.62 0.01
C ILE A 927 11.24 -3.54 0.94
N PRO A 928 11.09 -3.80 2.25
CA PRO A 928 10.66 -2.78 3.20
C PRO A 928 11.49 -1.51 3.08
N MET A 929 10.85 -0.35 3.22
CA MET A 929 11.54 0.96 3.17
C MET A 929 12.21 1.31 1.84
N SER A 930 11.80 0.69 0.73
CA SER A 930 12.25 1.10 -0.61
C SER A 930 11.14 1.66 -1.48
N LEU A 931 11.54 2.51 -2.42
CA LEU A 931 10.70 3.13 -3.45
C LEU A 931 11.22 2.69 -4.82
N THR A 932 10.34 2.21 -5.69
CA THR A 932 10.69 1.86 -7.07
C THR A 932 10.15 2.90 -8.03
N MET A 933 10.92 3.20 -9.06
CA MET A 933 10.61 4.17 -10.11
C MET A 933 11.05 3.57 -11.44
N ASP A 934 10.22 3.70 -12.47
CA ASP A 934 10.49 3.16 -13.78
C ASP A 934 10.09 4.14 -14.88
N GLY A 935 10.66 3.98 -16.07
CA GLY A 935 10.28 4.77 -17.22
C GLY A 935 10.94 4.29 -18.50
N ARG A 936 10.59 4.93 -19.62
CA ARG A 936 11.30 4.70 -20.88
C ARG A 936 12.60 5.48 -20.90
N VAL A 937 13.62 4.90 -21.54
CA VAL A 937 14.84 5.63 -21.88
C VAL A 937 14.46 6.71 -22.91
N PRO A 938 14.75 8.00 -22.65
CA PRO A 938 14.49 9.07 -23.61
C PRO A 938 15.20 8.79 -24.93
N ALA A 939 14.53 9.08 -26.06
CA ALA A 939 15.17 8.94 -27.36
C ALA A 939 16.43 9.82 -27.42
N PRO A 940 17.53 9.35 -28.06
CA PRO A 940 18.74 10.15 -28.20
C PRO A 940 18.39 11.48 -28.87
N SER A 941 18.89 12.58 -28.32
CA SER A 941 18.70 13.89 -28.92
C SER A 941 19.21 13.85 -30.36
N PRO A 942 18.46 14.37 -31.35
CA PRO A 942 18.96 14.42 -32.72
C PRO A 942 20.29 15.18 -32.73
N PRO A 943 21.26 14.77 -33.57
CA PRO A 943 22.54 15.45 -33.63
C PRO A 943 22.31 16.94 -33.91
N PRO A 944 23.08 17.85 -33.27
CA PRO A 944 22.94 19.28 -33.52
C PRO A 944 23.12 19.54 -35.01
N SER A 945 22.12 20.18 -35.61
CA SER A 945 22.02 20.50 -37.04
C SER A 945 23.11 21.44 -37.51
#